data_AF-A0A3S0DPL6-F1
#
_entry.id   AF-A0A3S0DPL6-F1
#
_cell.length_a   1.000
_cell.length_b   1.000
_cell.length_c   1.000
_cell.angle_alpha   90.00
_cell.angle_beta   90.00
_cell.angle_gamma   90.00
#
_symmetry.space_group_name_H-M   'P 1'
#
loop_
_entity.id
_entity.type
_entity.pdbx_description
1 polymer ?
#
loop_
_entity_poly.entity_id
_entity_poly.type
_entity_poly.pdbx_seq_one_letter_code
_entity_poly.pdbx_strand_id
1 'polypeptide(L)'
;MISALYPTLHAAMSLRRDAVAVVIAAIASFGAVIVLSNGIPYGLDGNETFSSIVHAINFLNFDFSHARGLADETLSRDVAAHSFVHTHQGNFPRVFATFLFAIGITSPEGQVIATAILIGVPSVLLWYLFLLRILGKTGALFAVGFLLTDYALFLQTQLVTYRAWHFFFIAAGFFCVQRLIDTARARWNVALFFLFICLFYYELLFATFVAISVSIWAIWNLQHRPVEAMRTVGICFAGAVLGFGLVVAQVAWLLGWDGMVRDFLGTVLARNSAKDLVEHTAELKAWSDANRIVFFMNLIDGGIYRNLDWAVRAFTTHGFLVYSPLLFVLIAQWGIGRASTSAGANPLLAVPERHPMAWAAVAVTLWAFPGPLSISVCAAALAVWCSLGVREAPKARYGWIAIGQRTALLWIIWYAVLLVDNRALGTNPTWSGVPLLLAMLAAILGLATAFAMSYALGPLGLRSHASGRINVILLGFVGVAGLAGAHGDPTGSAFWIQTFGGAVLGSVGAKLLILCNAILVVALAVKAPMQRGLANTQKASEPNFLILAVAAFCAILAVDLLLPGYFFSGYLIRYCVFLAPLFGAFAGYGMSWFVQASQDIAREEVRGTRVRLGTAGLAMAACAIAAWAVVQVATLKLIPPGEFAQLIKALRNFPGASLAVNTYAAPMYVATGANAHDGWAYADAKLGRAEVRRTEAGFEYIQDFAFLWFADASTNAKYQRPALYVCLQHRMLGQLMHESLSGTASPSCKNSKMIAAALARDKETFPAPKLLATDWTGGRQWAVVAIDYDFPPFLAAAPTAGVVVRKETIEINVKYDFRQQDGAAEGESTVEVRAMGADGECDSARVVLKTPATGGSTRLVIPRRDLFGQEFLIVGVQPATKTRLGPMMYSQPVRANGQPLGGGRPSCKTGTEAKNR
;
A
#
# COMPACT_ATOMS: atom_id res chain seq x y z
N MET A 1 50.07 -30.32 -7.59
CA MET A 1 49.80 -28.88 -7.81
C MET A 1 48.57 -28.64 -8.69
N ILE A 2 48.49 -29.17 -9.91
CA ILE A 2 47.28 -29.07 -10.78
C ILE A 2 46.03 -29.69 -10.12
N SER A 3 46.16 -30.84 -9.44
CA SER A 3 45.05 -31.46 -8.68
C SER A 3 44.57 -30.64 -7.49
N ALA A 4 45.40 -29.76 -6.93
CA ALA A 4 45.05 -28.86 -5.82
C ALA A 4 44.45 -27.53 -6.31
N LEU A 5 44.76 -27.12 -7.54
CA LEU A 5 44.22 -25.92 -8.19
C LEU A 5 42.85 -26.18 -8.85
N TYR A 6 42.61 -27.41 -9.32
CA TYR A 6 41.38 -27.79 -10.01
C TYR A 6 40.10 -27.52 -9.20
N PRO A 7 39.99 -27.84 -7.90
CA PRO A 7 38.78 -27.57 -7.11
C PRO A 7 38.50 -26.06 -6.96
N THR A 8 39.55 -25.26 -6.77
CA THR A 8 39.45 -23.79 -6.60
C THR A 8 39.04 -23.12 -7.90
N LEU A 9 39.64 -23.53 -9.03
CA LEU A 9 39.27 -23.06 -10.37
C LEU A 9 37.84 -23.49 -10.73
N HIS A 10 37.46 -24.74 -10.46
CA HIS A 10 36.11 -25.24 -10.71
C HIS A 10 35.07 -24.50 -9.85
N ALA A 11 35.37 -24.23 -8.58
CA ALA A 11 34.50 -23.44 -7.70
C ALA A 11 34.35 -21.99 -8.19
N ALA A 12 35.44 -21.34 -8.59
CA ALA A 12 35.42 -19.99 -9.15
C ALA A 12 34.64 -19.93 -10.48
N MET A 13 34.82 -20.91 -11.36
CA MET A 13 34.08 -21.02 -12.63
C MET A 13 32.59 -21.30 -12.39
N SER A 14 32.23 -22.19 -11.45
CA SER A 14 30.84 -22.45 -11.09
C SER A 14 30.18 -21.19 -10.53
N LEU A 15 30.85 -20.49 -9.61
CA LEU A 15 30.35 -19.23 -9.04
C LEU A 15 30.07 -18.20 -10.14
N ARG A 16 30.97 -18.10 -11.12
CA ARG A 16 30.81 -17.21 -12.27
C ARG A 16 29.60 -17.60 -13.12
N ARG A 17 29.38 -18.89 -13.38
CA ARG A 17 28.22 -19.37 -14.16
C ARG A 17 26.90 -19.05 -13.47
N ASP A 18 26.81 -19.31 -12.17
CA ASP A 18 25.58 -19.08 -11.41
C ASP A 18 25.25 -17.59 -11.31
N ALA A 19 26.26 -16.75 -11.05
CA ALA A 19 26.09 -15.30 -11.03
C ALA A 19 25.62 -14.76 -12.40
N VAL A 20 26.18 -15.27 -13.49
CA VAL A 20 25.73 -14.92 -14.85
C VAL A 20 24.28 -15.37 -15.07
N ALA A 21 23.91 -16.58 -14.65
CA ALA A 21 22.53 -17.05 -14.75
C ALA A 21 21.54 -16.17 -13.96
N VAL A 22 21.92 -15.74 -12.76
CA VAL A 22 21.14 -14.80 -11.95
C VAL A 22 20.98 -13.44 -12.65
N VAL A 23 22.04 -12.91 -13.24
CA VAL A 23 21.98 -11.65 -14.01
C VAL A 23 21.06 -11.77 -15.21
N ILE A 24 21.17 -12.86 -15.97
CA ILE A 24 20.28 -13.12 -17.12
C ILE A 24 18.83 -13.24 -16.66
N ALA A 25 18.56 -13.98 -15.58
CA ALA A 25 17.23 -14.12 -15.02
C ALA A 25 16.65 -12.77 -14.55
N ALA A 26 17.47 -11.91 -13.94
CA ALA A 26 17.06 -10.57 -13.54
C ALA A 26 16.70 -9.71 -14.75
N ILE A 27 17.57 -9.65 -15.77
CA ILE A 27 17.31 -8.91 -17.01
C ILE A 27 16.04 -9.43 -17.70
N ALA A 28 15.85 -10.75 -17.79
CA ALA A 28 14.68 -11.34 -18.40
C ALA A 28 13.39 -11.00 -17.63
N SER A 29 13.42 -11.06 -16.30
CA SER A 29 12.26 -10.77 -15.44
C SER A 29 11.88 -9.29 -15.50
N PHE A 30 12.87 -8.39 -15.36
CA PHE A 30 12.66 -6.95 -15.51
C PHE A 30 12.19 -6.59 -16.93
N GLY A 31 12.86 -7.13 -17.95
CA GLY A 31 12.51 -6.92 -19.34
C GLY A 31 11.09 -7.38 -19.67
N ALA A 32 10.65 -8.53 -19.14
CA ALA A 32 9.29 -9.00 -19.33
C ALA A 32 8.25 -8.01 -18.77
N VAL A 33 8.43 -7.50 -17.55
CA VAL A 33 7.50 -6.52 -16.97
C VAL A 33 7.54 -5.18 -17.70
N ILE A 34 8.72 -4.71 -18.10
CA ILE A 34 8.90 -3.49 -18.91
C ILE A 34 8.16 -3.63 -20.25
N VAL A 35 8.28 -4.76 -20.94
CA VAL A 35 7.57 -4.99 -22.22
C VAL A 35 6.07 -5.04 -21.99
N LEU A 36 5.60 -5.77 -20.97
CA LEU A 36 4.18 -5.88 -20.63
C LEU A 36 3.56 -4.53 -20.18
N SER A 37 4.38 -3.60 -19.68
CA SER A 37 3.96 -2.26 -19.28
C SER A 37 4.18 -1.18 -20.34
N ASN A 38 4.57 -1.54 -21.56
CA ASN A 38 5.00 -0.57 -22.59
C ASN A 38 6.05 0.43 -22.06
N GLY A 39 6.98 -0.03 -21.22
CA GLY A 39 8.07 0.75 -20.66
C GLY A 39 7.75 1.48 -19.34
N ILE A 40 6.49 1.53 -18.92
CA ILE A 40 6.04 2.30 -17.74
C ILE A 40 5.30 1.39 -16.76
N PRO A 41 6.00 0.54 -16.01
CA PRO A 41 5.37 -0.30 -15.00
C PRO A 41 4.82 0.59 -13.89
N TYR A 42 3.51 0.56 -13.70
CA TYR A 42 2.84 1.34 -12.66
C TYR A 42 2.15 0.40 -11.69
N GLY A 43 2.92 0.00 -10.68
CA GLY A 43 2.47 -0.82 -9.57
C GLY A 43 2.09 0.01 -8.36
N LEU A 44 2.43 -0.50 -7.18
CA LEU A 44 2.10 0.07 -5.87
C LEU A 44 2.73 1.45 -5.56
N ASP A 45 3.69 1.94 -6.37
CA ASP A 45 4.41 3.22 -6.11
C ASP A 45 5.04 3.84 -7.38
N GLY A 46 4.40 3.66 -8.55
CA GLY A 46 4.98 4.09 -9.85
C GLY A 46 5.08 5.62 -10.02
N ASN A 47 4.42 6.40 -9.17
CA ASN A 47 4.43 7.87 -9.19
C ASN A 47 5.82 8.46 -8.88
N GLU A 48 6.61 7.80 -8.04
CA GLU A 48 7.93 8.30 -7.64
C GLU A 48 8.93 8.37 -8.81
N THR A 49 8.72 7.56 -9.86
CA THR A 49 9.48 7.68 -11.11
C THR A 49 9.26 9.03 -11.77
N PHE A 50 8.01 9.47 -11.86
CA PHE A 50 7.66 10.75 -12.48
C PHE A 50 8.07 11.92 -11.60
N SER A 51 7.92 11.80 -10.29
CA SER A 51 8.45 12.76 -9.30
C SER A 51 9.96 12.98 -9.49
N SER A 52 10.72 11.90 -9.67
CA SER A 52 12.17 11.99 -9.89
C SER A 52 12.53 12.69 -11.21
N ILE A 53 11.71 12.52 -12.25
CA ILE A 53 11.85 13.21 -13.54
C ILE A 53 11.49 14.69 -13.42
N VAL A 54 10.41 15.03 -12.72
CA VAL A 54 10.02 16.42 -12.43
C VAL A 54 11.14 17.13 -11.69
N HIS A 55 11.68 16.51 -10.66
CA HIS A 55 12.83 17.06 -9.95
C HIS A 55 14.03 17.28 -10.88
N ALA A 56 14.36 16.30 -11.73
CA ALA A 56 15.45 16.45 -12.70
C ALA A 56 15.22 17.61 -13.68
N ILE A 57 13.99 17.76 -14.18
CA ILE A 57 13.59 18.88 -15.03
C ILE A 57 13.80 20.20 -14.28
N ASN A 58 13.31 20.30 -13.05
CA ASN A 58 13.38 21.54 -12.29
C ASN A 58 14.83 21.89 -11.93
N PHE A 59 15.60 20.90 -11.47
CA PHE A 59 17.01 21.07 -11.10
C PHE A 59 17.87 21.57 -12.28
N LEU A 60 17.57 21.16 -13.51
CA LEU A 60 18.34 21.55 -14.69
C LEU A 60 17.84 22.84 -15.35
N ASN A 61 16.58 23.24 -15.12
CA ASN A 61 16.01 24.45 -15.72
C ASN A 61 16.01 25.66 -14.78
N PHE A 62 16.07 25.44 -13.46
CA PHE A 62 16.08 26.50 -12.45
C PHE A 62 17.40 26.50 -11.68
N ASP A 63 17.79 27.68 -11.17
CA ASP A 63 19.05 27.81 -10.44
C ASP A 63 19.01 26.97 -9.15
N PHE A 64 20.08 26.23 -8.90
CA PHE A 64 20.32 25.43 -7.68
C PHE A 64 20.01 26.20 -6.40
N SER A 65 20.19 27.53 -6.43
CA SER A 65 19.91 28.42 -5.31
C SER A 65 18.43 28.48 -4.88
N HIS A 66 17.47 28.13 -5.75
CA HIS A 66 16.04 28.15 -5.41
C HIS A 66 15.69 27.05 -4.41
N ALA A 67 16.12 25.82 -4.71
CA ALA A 67 15.84 24.68 -3.85
C ALA A 67 16.98 24.36 -2.86
N ARG A 68 18.14 25.00 -2.98
CA ARG A 68 19.37 24.70 -2.18
C ARG A 68 19.78 23.22 -2.25
N GLY A 69 19.47 22.58 -3.38
CA GLY A 69 19.66 21.14 -3.58
C GLY A 69 18.67 20.24 -2.83
N LEU A 70 17.59 20.80 -2.28
CA LEU A 70 16.42 20.05 -1.83
C LEU A 70 15.52 19.71 -3.02
N ALA A 71 14.53 18.89 -2.74
CA ALA A 71 13.58 18.39 -3.72
C ALA A 71 12.57 19.47 -4.17
N ASP A 72 12.70 19.97 -5.39
CA ASP A 72 11.66 20.75 -6.07
C ASP A 72 10.68 19.82 -6.81
N GLU A 73 9.41 19.82 -6.38
CA GLU A 73 8.29 19.02 -6.92
C GLU A 73 7.27 19.86 -7.70
N THR A 74 7.61 21.10 -8.02
CA THR A 74 6.72 22.04 -8.70
C THR A 74 6.37 21.52 -10.10
N LEU A 75 5.08 21.52 -10.42
CA LEU A 75 4.52 21.03 -11.68
C LEU A 75 4.07 22.19 -12.58
N SER A 76 4.92 23.21 -12.68
CA SER A 76 4.74 24.43 -13.48
C SER A 76 6.10 24.85 -14.02
N ARG A 77 6.11 25.77 -14.99
CA ARG A 77 7.34 26.47 -15.43
C ARG A 77 7.43 27.89 -14.89
N ASP A 78 6.38 28.36 -14.23
CA ASP A 78 6.37 29.71 -13.68
C ASP A 78 7.44 29.80 -12.59
N VAL A 79 8.43 30.68 -12.76
CA VAL A 79 9.53 30.86 -11.81
C VAL A 79 9.00 31.15 -10.40
N ALA A 80 7.86 31.83 -10.28
CA ALA A 80 7.24 32.10 -8.98
C ALA A 80 6.79 30.81 -8.26
N ALA A 81 6.46 29.76 -9.01
CA ALA A 81 6.04 28.47 -8.49
C ALA A 81 7.20 27.66 -7.87
N HIS A 82 8.45 27.87 -8.32
CA HIS A 82 9.64 27.11 -7.86
C HIS A 82 10.20 27.57 -6.51
N SER A 83 9.40 28.28 -5.74
CA SER A 83 9.75 28.69 -4.39
C SER A 83 9.33 27.66 -3.33
N PHE A 84 8.65 26.59 -3.74
CA PHE A 84 8.17 25.53 -2.86
C PHE A 84 9.06 24.28 -2.91
N VAL A 85 9.56 23.85 -1.75
CA VAL A 85 10.48 22.70 -1.66
C VAL A 85 9.99 21.62 -0.71
N HIS A 86 10.38 20.39 -0.99
CA HIS A 86 10.20 19.28 -0.08
C HIS A 86 11.45 19.10 0.79
N THR A 87 11.31 19.33 2.10
CA THR A 87 12.43 19.47 3.06
C THR A 87 12.81 18.17 3.77
N HIS A 88 12.01 17.11 3.63
CA HIS A 88 12.12 15.93 4.51
C HIS A 88 13.32 15.03 4.20
N GLN A 89 13.95 15.20 3.03
CA GLN A 89 15.05 14.35 2.55
C GLN A 89 15.78 14.97 1.37
N GLY A 90 17.09 14.70 1.26
CA GLY A 90 17.93 15.10 0.13
C GLY A 90 17.69 14.25 -1.14
N ASN A 91 17.18 13.02 -0.95
CA ASN A 91 16.62 12.17 -1.98
C ASN A 91 17.62 11.74 -3.09
N PHE A 92 18.61 10.93 -2.70
CA PHE A 92 19.66 10.44 -3.60
C PHE A 92 19.19 9.88 -4.96
N PRO A 93 18.10 9.10 -5.08
CA PRO A 93 17.60 8.64 -6.38
C PRO A 93 17.29 9.76 -7.37
N ARG A 94 16.92 10.94 -6.87
CA ARG A 94 16.65 12.10 -7.72
C ARG A 94 17.91 12.74 -8.26
N VAL A 95 19.00 12.74 -7.49
CA VAL A 95 20.33 13.12 -8.01
C VAL A 95 20.73 12.20 -9.17
N PHE A 96 20.45 10.90 -9.04
CA PHE A 96 20.68 9.95 -10.13
C PHE A 96 19.75 10.20 -11.33
N ALA A 97 18.46 10.50 -11.11
CA ALA A 97 17.53 10.86 -12.18
C ALA A 97 17.97 12.14 -12.92
N THR A 98 18.47 13.15 -12.18
CA THR A 98 19.06 14.36 -12.74
C THR A 98 20.28 14.04 -13.60
N PHE A 99 21.17 13.15 -13.12
CA PHE A 99 22.30 12.68 -13.92
C PHE A 99 21.84 11.98 -15.22
N LEU A 100 20.86 11.07 -15.15
CA LEU A 100 20.29 10.41 -16.32
C LEU A 100 19.69 11.42 -17.31
N PHE A 101 18.95 12.40 -16.80
CA PHE A 101 18.36 13.46 -17.61
C PHE A 101 19.44 14.30 -18.30
N ALA A 102 20.50 14.67 -17.58
CA ALA A 102 21.62 15.47 -18.11
C ALA A 102 22.39 14.75 -19.25
N ILE A 103 22.46 13.41 -19.22
CA ILE A 103 23.06 12.63 -20.31
C ILE A 103 22.08 12.27 -21.44
N GLY A 104 20.87 12.85 -21.45
CA GLY A 104 19.88 12.71 -22.52
C GLY A 104 18.83 11.62 -22.30
N ILE A 105 18.82 10.93 -21.16
CA ILE A 105 17.78 9.94 -20.82
C ILE A 105 16.62 10.66 -20.12
N THR A 106 15.81 11.34 -20.92
CA THR A 106 14.74 12.24 -20.45
C THR A 106 13.35 11.60 -20.38
N SER A 107 13.15 10.45 -21.04
CA SER A 107 11.86 9.75 -21.03
C SER A 107 11.68 8.87 -19.77
N PRO A 108 10.44 8.72 -19.26
CA PRO A 108 10.15 7.78 -18.18
C PRO A 108 10.61 6.36 -18.49
N GLU A 109 10.33 5.87 -19.69
CA GLU A 109 10.73 4.54 -20.14
C GLU A 109 12.26 4.36 -20.10
N GLY A 110 13.00 5.37 -20.59
CA GLY A 110 14.45 5.36 -20.58
C GLY A 110 15.03 5.33 -19.16
N GLN A 111 14.47 6.13 -18.24
CA GLN A 111 14.92 6.16 -16.85
C GLN A 111 14.60 4.86 -16.09
N VAL A 112 13.43 4.25 -16.36
CA VAL A 112 13.08 2.94 -15.80
C VAL A 112 14.08 1.88 -16.27
N ILE A 113 14.35 1.79 -17.58
CA ILE A 113 15.31 0.83 -18.16
C ILE A 113 16.71 1.05 -17.59
N ALA A 114 17.19 2.30 -17.59
CA ALA A 114 18.52 2.64 -17.08
C ALA A 114 18.65 2.28 -15.60
N THR A 115 17.65 2.62 -14.77
CA THR A 115 17.69 2.32 -13.33
C THR A 115 17.59 0.81 -13.06
N ALA A 116 16.73 0.08 -13.79
CA ALA A 116 16.63 -1.36 -13.66
C ALA A 116 17.95 -2.08 -13.99
N ILE A 117 18.67 -1.63 -15.02
CA ILE A 117 19.97 -2.20 -15.42
C ILE A 117 21.08 -1.79 -14.45
N LEU A 118 21.18 -0.50 -14.12
CA LEU A 118 22.31 0.04 -13.36
C LEU A 118 22.19 -0.17 -11.86
N ILE A 119 20.97 -0.28 -11.33
CA ILE A 119 20.68 -0.40 -9.90
C ILE A 119 20.00 -1.73 -9.60
N GLY A 120 18.92 -2.07 -10.34
CA GLY A 120 18.13 -3.27 -10.08
C GLY A 120 18.92 -4.57 -10.26
N VAL A 121 19.59 -4.76 -11.40
CA VAL A 121 20.39 -5.97 -11.68
C VAL A 121 21.56 -6.12 -10.68
N PRO A 122 22.36 -5.07 -10.40
CA PRO A 122 23.35 -5.14 -9.32
C PRO A 122 22.77 -5.45 -7.96
N SER A 123 21.59 -4.94 -7.61
CA SER A 123 20.91 -5.28 -6.35
C SER A 123 20.66 -6.78 -6.23
N VAL A 124 20.11 -7.39 -7.28
CA VAL A 124 19.86 -8.84 -7.33
C VAL A 124 21.16 -9.64 -7.22
N LEU A 125 22.21 -9.21 -7.94
CA LEU A 125 23.51 -9.87 -7.89
C LEU A 125 24.16 -9.77 -6.50
N LEU A 126 24.10 -8.60 -5.86
CA LEU A 126 24.63 -8.39 -4.52
C LEU A 126 23.88 -9.25 -3.49
N TRP A 127 22.55 -9.35 -3.60
CA TRP A 127 21.75 -10.27 -2.81
C TRP A 127 22.16 -11.73 -3.03
N TYR A 128 22.33 -12.16 -4.28
CA TYR A 128 22.81 -13.52 -4.57
C TYR A 128 24.16 -13.80 -3.92
N LEU A 129 25.13 -12.89 -4.08
CA LEU A 129 26.48 -13.07 -3.55
C LEU A 129 26.51 -13.06 -2.02
N PHE A 130 25.69 -12.22 -1.38
CA PHE A 130 25.53 -12.21 0.06
C PHE A 130 24.89 -13.49 0.57
N LEU A 131 23.74 -13.87 0.00
CA LEU A 131 22.99 -15.06 0.41
C LEU A 131 23.72 -16.35 0.08
N LEU A 132 24.57 -16.39 -0.95
CA LEU A 132 25.41 -17.54 -1.25
C LEU A 132 26.30 -17.91 -0.05
N ARG A 133 26.77 -16.90 0.69
CA ARG A 133 27.60 -17.11 1.87
C ARG A 133 26.81 -17.65 3.06
N ILE A 134 25.55 -17.23 3.19
CA ILE A 134 24.68 -17.59 4.33
C ILE A 134 23.95 -18.90 4.07
N LEU A 135 23.31 -19.04 2.91
CA LEU A 135 22.39 -20.12 2.57
C LEU A 135 23.03 -21.22 1.71
N GLY A 136 24.26 -21.00 1.24
CA GLY A 136 24.87 -21.82 0.19
C GLY A 136 24.22 -21.61 -1.17
N LYS A 137 24.73 -22.32 -2.19
CA LYS A 137 24.34 -22.13 -3.59
C LYS A 137 22.84 -22.32 -3.83
N THR A 138 22.30 -23.46 -3.40
CA THR A 138 20.91 -23.81 -3.63
C THR A 138 19.95 -22.84 -2.94
N GLY A 139 20.22 -22.47 -1.68
CA GLY A 139 19.38 -21.53 -0.95
C GLY A 139 19.44 -20.11 -1.50
N ALA A 140 20.60 -19.65 -1.95
CA ALA A 140 20.74 -18.36 -2.59
C ALA A 140 20.00 -18.30 -3.94
N LEU A 141 20.07 -19.36 -4.76
CA LEU A 141 19.33 -19.45 -6.01
C LEU A 141 17.81 -19.47 -5.79
N PHE A 142 17.32 -20.23 -4.82
CA PHE A 142 15.90 -20.19 -4.47
C PHE A 142 15.48 -18.82 -3.95
N ALA A 143 16.24 -18.23 -3.02
CA ALA A 143 15.92 -16.91 -2.46
C ALA A 143 15.79 -15.86 -3.57
N VAL A 144 16.77 -15.78 -4.46
CA VAL A 144 16.75 -14.83 -5.58
C VAL A 144 15.67 -15.18 -6.61
N GLY A 145 15.41 -16.47 -6.84
CA GLY A 145 14.29 -16.91 -7.68
C GLY A 145 12.93 -16.46 -7.13
N PHE A 146 12.72 -16.54 -5.81
CA PHE A 146 11.53 -15.98 -5.16
C PHE A 146 11.45 -14.48 -5.34
N LEU A 147 12.55 -13.74 -5.14
CA LEU A 147 12.56 -12.29 -5.35
C LEU A 147 12.23 -11.92 -6.80
N LEU A 148 12.85 -12.58 -7.79
CA LEU A 148 12.60 -12.31 -9.21
C LEU A 148 11.19 -12.69 -9.68
N THR A 149 10.49 -13.54 -8.92
CA THR A 149 9.11 -13.93 -9.20
C THR A 149 8.09 -13.23 -8.30
N ASP A 150 8.52 -12.51 -7.26
CA ASP A 150 7.67 -11.67 -6.42
C ASP A 150 7.29 -10.41 -7.20
N TYR A 151 6.16 -10.48 -7.89
CA TYR A 151 5.70 -9.44 -8.80
C TYR A 151 5.44 -8.12 -8.08
N ALA A 152 4.65 -8.13 -7.00
CA ALA A 152 4.18 -6.90 -6.35
C ALA A 152 5.27 -6.20 -5.53
N LEU A 153 6.07 -6.95 -4.78
CA LEU A 153 6.91 -6.36 -3.73
C LEU A 153 8.38 -6.28 -4.09
N PHE A 154 8.85 -7.07 -5.05
CA PHE A 154 10.23 -6.96 -5.50
C PHE A 154 10.30 -6.50 -6.94
N LEU A 155 9.67 -7.23 -7.86
CA LEU A 155 9.83 -7.02 -9.30
C LEU A 155 9.31 -5.65 -9.75
N GLN A 156 8.09 -5.27 -9.37
CA GLN A 156 7.56 -3.93 -9.67
C GLN A 156 8.43 -2.82 -9.06
N THR A 157 8.86 -3.01 -7.82
CA THR A 157 9.63 -2.02 -7.07
C THR A 157 11.02 -1.78 -7.65
N GLN A 158 11.66 -2.82 -8.20
CA GLN A 158 12.92 -2.69 -8.93
C GLN A 158 12.81 -1.85 -10.22
N LEU A 159 11.58 -1.63 -10.69
CA LEU A 159 11.29 -0.81 -11.87
C LEU A 159 10.77 0.59 -11.52
N VAL A 160 10.61 0.89 -10.24
CA VAL A 160 10.38 2.25 -9.74
C VAL A 160 11.73 2.90 -9.50
N THR A 161 12.01 4.01 -10.19
CA THR A 161 13.37 4.59 -10.20
C THR A 161 13.82 5.09 -8.82
N TYR A 162 12.86 5.45 -7.97
CA TYR A 162 13.09 5.76 -6.56
C TYR A 162 13.33 4.49 -5.72
N ARG A 163 12.42 3.51 -5.77
CA ARG A 163 12.43 2.39 -4.81
C ARG A 163 13.47 1.30 -5.11
N ALA A 164 13.97 1.17 -6.34
CA ALA A 164 15.04 0.23 -6.68
C ALA A 164 16.27 0.39 -5.75
N TRP A 165 16.53 1.61 -5.31
CA TRP A 165 17.62 1.95 -4.38
C TRP A 165 17.49 1.33 -3.00
N HIS A 166 16.28 1.02 -2.51
CA HIS A 166 16.10 0.35 -1.23
C HIS A 166 16.84 -1.00 -1.22
N PHE A 167 16.60 -1.81 -2.24
CA PHE A 167 17.22 -3.13 -2.33
C PHE A 167 18.72 -3.04 -2.57
N PHE A 168 19.16 -2.05 -3.35
CA PHE A 168 20.57 -1.80 -3.59
C PHE A 168 21.29 -1.48 -2.28
N PHE A 169 20.81 -0.51 -1.51
CA PHE A 169 21.46 -0.07 -0.28
C PHE A 169 21.50 -1.17 0.79
N ILE A 170 20.41 -1.94 0.97
CA ILE A 170 20.42 -3.08 1.88
C ILE A 170 21.46 -4.13 1.43
N ALA A 171 21.41 -4.55 0.16
CA ALA A 171 22.29 -5.59 -0.36
C ALA A 171 23.76 -5.17 -0.31
N ALA A 172 24.06 -3.94 -0.72
CA ALA A 172 25.40 -3.37 -0.71
C ALA A 172 25.96 -3.25 0.71
N GLY A 173 25.13 -2.84 1.68
CA GLY A 173 25.54 -2.73 3.09
C GLY A 173 25.96 -4.08 3.66
N PHE A 174 25.09 -5.08 3.55
CA PHE A 174 25.39 -6.44 3.98
C PHE A 174 26.57 -7.06 3.23
N PHE A 175 26.66 -6.87 1.91
CA PHE A 175 27.76 -7.36 1.10
C PHE A 175 29.10 -6.74 1.52
N CYS A 176 29.16 -5.43 1.73
CA CYS A 176 30.41 -4.76 2.13
C CYS A 176 30.89 -5.24 3.50
N VAL A 177 30.00 -5.40 4.48
CA VAL A 177 30.34 -5.98 5.78
C VAL A 177 30.83 -7.42 5.62
N GLN A 178 30.16 -8.24 4.80
CA GLN A 178 30.61 -9.60 4.52
C GLN A 178 32.02 -9.64 3.90
N ARG A 179 32.33 -8.70 2.99
CA ARG A 179 33.66 -8.61 2.39
C ARG A 179 34.73 -8.08 3.34
N LEU A 180 34.37 -7.24 4.31
CA LEU A 180 35.26 -6.87 5.41
C LEU A 180 35.59 -8.07 6.28
N ILE A 181 34.59 -8.88 6.62
CA ILE A 181 34.77 -10.12 7.39
C ILE A 181 35.74 -11.06 6.67
N ASP A 182 35.56 -11.24 5.35
CA ASP A 182 36.34 -12.18 4.54
C ASP A 182 37.75 -11.69 4.19
N THR A 183 37.94 -10.38 3.95
CA THR A 183 39.19 -9.86 3.33
C THR A 183 39.91 -8.80 4.13
N ALA A 184 39.27 -8.19 5.14
CA ALA A 184 39.79 -7.07 5.93
C ALA A 184 40.33 -5.87 5.10
N ARG A 185 39.91 -5.73 3.82
CA ARG A 185 40.42 -4.66 2.94
C ARG A 185 39.74 -3.32 3.22
N ALA A 186 40.53 -2.27 3.40
CA ALA A 186 40.07 -0.91 3.67
C ALA A 186 39.10 -0.33 2.62
N ARG A 187 39.18 -0.77 1.36
CA ARG A 187 38.24 -0.30 0.30
C ARG A 187 36.77 -0.52 0.64
N TRP A 188 36.44 -1.55 1.42
CA TRP A 188 35.07 -1.86 1.81
C TRP A 188 34.56 -0.92 2.92
N ASN A 189 35.48 -0.41 3.75
CA ASN A 189 35.17 0.67 4.68
C ASN A 189 34.84 1.96 3.93
N VAL A 190 35.63 2.30 2.91
CA VAL A 190 35.37 3.46 2.05
C VAL A 190 34.02 3.32 1.33
N ALA A 191 33.73 2.13 0.80
CA ALA A 191 32.43 1.85 0.19
C ALA A 191 31.27 2.00 1.19
N LEU A 192 31.38 1.44 2.41
CA LEU A 192 30.37 1.62 3.46
C LEU A 192 30.18 3.08 3.85
N PHE A 193 31.27 3.84 3.98
CA PHE A 193 31.20 5.27 4.28
C PHE A 193 30.34 6.02 3.27
N PHE A 194 30.65 5.90 1.97
CA PHE A 194 29.88 6.56 0.92
C PHE A 194 28.46 6.01 0.79
N LEU A 195 28.27 4.70 0.96
CA LEU A 195 26.95 4.08 0.97
C LEU A 195 26.05 4.73 2.03
N PHE A 196 26.58 4.95 3.24
CA PHE A 196 25.83 5.54 4.35
C PHE A 196 25.60 7.04 4.19
N ILE A 197 26.49 7.78 3.51
CA ILE A 197 26.22 9.17 3.10
C ILE A 197 25.00 9.18 2.18
N CYS A 198 25.03 8.40 1.09
CA CYS A 198 23.93 8.33 0.13
C CYS A 198 22.63 7.87 0.77
N LEU A 199 22.70 6.89 1.68
CA LEU A 199 21.55 6.32 2.38
C LEU A 199 20.89 7.33 3.33
N PHE A 200 21.65 8.06 4.16
CA PHE A 200 21.08 9.06 5.06
C PHE A 200 20.70 10.36 4.34
N TYR A 201 21.29 10.62 3.19
CA TYR A 201 20.80 11.65 2.26
C TYR A 201 19.49 11.22 1.58
N TYR A 202 19.27 9.92 1.41
CA TYR A 202 18.13 9.35 0.68
C TYR A 202 16.80 9.44 1.43
N GLU A 203 16.60 8.62 2.47
CA GLU A 203 15.35 8.54 3.22
C GLU A 203 15.63 8.07 4.65
N LEU A 204 15.29 8.88 5.66
CA LEU A 204 15.75 8.69 7.03
C LEU A 204 15.25 7.39 7.69
N LEU A 205 13.96 7.04 7.53
CA LEU A 205 13.42 5.82 8.17
C LEU A 205 14.05 4.55 7.62
N PHE A 206 14.11 4.45 6.29
CA PHE A 206 14.77 3.35 5.62
C PHE A 206 16.27 3.31 5.99
N ALA A 207 16.94 4.47 6.04
CA ALA A 207 18.33 4.58 6.46
C ALA A 207 18.55 4.02 7.87
N THR A 208 17.69 4.36 8.82
CA THR A 208 17.74 3.82 10.19
C THR A 208 17.55 2.30 10.21
N PHE A 209 16.60 1.77 9.43
CA PHE A 209 16.40 0.33 9.31
C PHE A 209 17.68 -0.39 8.81
N VAL A 210 18.29 0.11 7.73
CA VAL A 210 19.52 -0.47 7.17
C VAL A 210 20.68 -0.32 8.13
N ALA A 211 20.83 0.85 8.77
CA ALA A 211 21.90 1.12 9.72
C ALA A 211 21.90 0.14 10.88
N ILE A 212 20.74 -0.09 11.50
CA ILE A 212 20.58 -1.03 12.61
C ILE A 212 20.85 -2.46 12.13
N SER A 213 20.23 -2.86 11.02
CA SER A 213 20.37 -4.23 10.49
C SER A 213 21.82 -4.58 10.14
N VAL A 214 22.51 -3.69 9.42
CA VAL A 214 23.90 -3.87 9.00
C VAL A 214 24.85 -3.79 10.19
N SER A 215 24.57 -2.94 11.19
CA SER A 215 25.40 -2.83 12.40
C SER A 215 25.30 -4.07 13.29
N ILE A 216 24.10 -4.60 13.52
CA ILE A 216 23.91 -5.87 14.27
C ILE A 216 24.63 -7.01 13.55
N TRP A 217 24.49 -7.08 12.22
CA TRP A 217 25.20 -8.06 11.40
C TRP A 217 26.73 -7.95 11.52
N ALA A 218 27.26 -6.73 11.49
CA ALA A 218 28.69 -6.48 11.66
C ALA A 218 29.17 -6.87 13.06
N ILE A 219 28.47 -6.44 14.11
CA ILE A 219 28.83 -6.74 15.51
C ILE A 219 28.87 -8.24 15.75
N TRP A 220 27.84 -8.97 15.30
CA TRP A 220 27.78 -10.42 15.48
C TRP A 220 28.92 -11.15 14.77
N ASN A 221 29.10 -10.89 13.48
CA ASN A 221 30.09 -11.61 12.68
C ASN A 221 31.54 -11.17 12.98
N LEU A 222 31.73 -9.99 13.58
CA LEU A 222 33.02 -9.48 14.04
C LEU A 222 33.16 -9.52 15.57
N GLN A 223 32.33 -10.31 16.28
CA GLN A 223 32.36 -10.35 17.76
C GLN A 223 33.72 -10.77 18.34
N HIS A 224 34.50 -11.56 17.60
CA HIS A 224 35.86 -11.96 17.98
C HIS A 224 36.93 -10.92 17.62
N ARG A 225 36.53 -9.83 16.94
CA ARG A 225 37.36 -8.71 16.49
C ARG A 225 36.66 -7.39 16.86
N PRO A 226 36.44 -7.12 18.16
CA PRO A 226 35.58 -6.01 18.61
C PRO A 226 36.05 -4.64 18.11
N VAL A 227 37.37 -4.43 17.97
CA VAL A 227 37.92 -3.20 17.38
C VAL A 227 37.49 -3.04 15.91
N GLU A 228 37.49 -4.12 15.13
CA GLU A 228 37.02 -4.07 13.74
C GLU A 228 35.50 -3.90 13.65
N ALA A 229 34.75 -4.53 14.55
CA ALA A 229 33.30 -4.34 14.68
C ALA A 229 32.97 -2.87 14.94
N MET A 230 33.58 -2.29 15.99
CA MET A 230 33.38 -0.89 16.37
C MET A 230 33.88 0.09 15.30
N ARG A 231 35.00 -0.21 14.64
CA ARG A 231 35.46 0.57 13.49
C ARG A 231 34.44 0.56 12.36
N THR A 232 33.89 -0.61 12.03
CA THR A 232 32.89 -0.75 10.96
C THR A 232 31.62 0.02 11.29
N VAL A 233 31.09 -0.12 12.51
CA VAL A 233 29.93 0.65 12.98
C VAL A 233 30.23 2.15 13.00
N GLY A 234 31.42 2.54 13.47
CA GLY A 234 31.87 3.94 13.49
C GLY A 234 31.96 4.56 12.09
N ILE A 235 32.37 3.78 11.08
CA ILE A 235 32.38 4.23 9.67
C ILE A 235 30.96 4.42 9.14
N CYS A 236 30.06 3.48 9.39
CA CYS A 236 28.65 3.61 9.03
C CYS A 236 28.04 4.86 9.69
N PHE A 237 28.31 5.07 10.98
CA PHE A 237 27.86 6.24 11.73
C PHE A 237 28.44 7.55 11.18
N ALA A 238 29.74 7.59 10.85
CA ALA A 238 30.37 8.77 10.26
C ALA A 238 29.73 9.14 8.91
N GLY A 239 29.46 8.14 8.06
CA GLY A 239 28.75 8.34 6.80
C GLY A 239 27.31 8.84 7.03
N ALA A 240 26.61 8.26 8.01
CA ALA A 240 25.26 8.68 8.39
C ALA A 240 25.21 10.14 8.86
N VAL A 241 26.13 10.54 9.75
CA VAL A 241 26.25 11.91 10.25
C VAL A 241 26.49 12.90 9.12
N LEU A 242 27.35 12.56 8.15
CA LEU A 242 27.62 13.44 7.02
C LEU A 242 26.42 13.53 6.05
N GLY A 243 25.78 12.41 5.72
CA GLY A 243 24.58 12.39 4.87
C GLY A 243 23.40 13.16 5.47
N PHE A 244 23.12 12.91 6.76
CA PHE A 244 22.07 13.63 7.50
C PHE A 244 22.44 15.10 7.71
N GLY A 245 23.69 15.38 8.09
CA GLY A 245 24.21 16.73 8.28
C GLY A 245 24.11 17.57 7.00
N LEU A 246 24.29 16.97 5.83
CA LEU A 246 24.08 17.64 4.55
C LEU A 246 22.62 18.09 4.38
N VAL A 247 21.64 17.22 4.66
CA VAL A 247 20.22 17.59 4.58
C VAL A 247 19.89 18.69 5.59
N VAL A 248 20.37 18.56 6.84
CA VAL A 248 20.19 19.59 7.88
C VAL A 248 20.77 20.93 7.43
N ALA A 249 21.96 20.94 6.85
CA ALA A 249 22.60 22.15 6.33
C ALA A 249 21.80 22.77 5.18
N GLN A 250 21.25 21.96 4.27
CA GLN A 250 20.40 22.44 3.18
C GLN A 250 19.10 23.07 3.69
N VAL A 251 18.41 22.42 4.62
CA VAL A 251 17.17 22.94 5.22
C VAL A 251 17.45 24.18 6.06
N ALA A 252 18.53 24.20 6.85
CA ALA A 252 18.93 25.37 7.62
C ALA A 252 19.36 26.55 6.73
N TRP A 253 19.97 26.28 5.57
CA TRP A 253 20.28 27.33 4.60
C TRP A 253 19.01 27.93 4.00
N LEU A 254 17.99 27.11 3.75
CA LEU A 254 16.72 27.58 3.21
C LEU A 254 15.86 28.33 4.24
N LEU A 255 15.65 27.74 5.41
CA LEU A 255 14.66 28.19 6.41
C LEU A 255 15.28 28.94 7.61
N GLY A 256 16.60 29.01 7.68
CA GLY A 256 17.31 29.34 8.92
C GLY A 256 17.30 28.17 9.92
N TRP A 257 18.10 28.29 10.98
CA TRP A 257 18.22 27.25 12.02
C TRP A 257 16.88 27.00 12.73
N ASP A 258 16.20 28.07 13.16
CA ASP A 258 14.93 27.97 13.89
C ASP A 258 13.82 27.38 13.00
N GLY A 259 13.78 27.78 11.72
CA GLY A 259 12.86 27.24 10.73
C GLY A 259 13.11 25.75 10.48
N MET A 260 14.38 25.33 10.39
CA MET A 260 14.74 23.91 10.27
C MET A 260 14.32 23.10 11.49
N VAL A 261 14.56 23.60 12.71
CA VAL A 261 14.14 22.92 13.95
C VAL A 261 12.62 22.79 13.98
N ARG A 262 11.88 23.85 13.60
CA ARG A 262 10.42 23.82 13.54
C ARG A 262 9.90 22.87 12.46
N ASP A 263 10.55 22.80 11.30
CA ASP A 263 10.23 21.85 10.22
C ASP A 263 10.39 20.41 10.68
N PHE A 264 11.55 20.11 11.29
CA PHE A 264 11.88 18.79 11.79
C PHE A 264 10.92 18.36 12.90
N LEU A 265 10.70 19.21 13.91
CA LEU A 265 9.78 18.94 15.00
C LEU A 265 8.34 18.83 14.50
N GLY A 266 7.89 19.74 13.63
CA GLY A 266 6.57 19.70 13.03
C GLY A 266 6.35 18.39 12.28
N THR A 267 7.29 17.99 11.42
CA THR A 267 7.22 16.73 10.67
C THR A 267 7.20 15.50 11.58
N VAL A 268 8.12 15.43 12.55
CA VAL A 268 8.25 14.28 13.45
C VAL A 268 7.07 14.20 14.40
N LEU A 269 6.68 15.30 15.02
CA LEU A 269 5.55 15.33 15.98
C LEU A 269 4.23 15.11 15.28
N ALA A 270 3.98 15.77 14.14
CA ALA A 270 2.70 15.65 13.44
C ALA A 270 2.46 14.20 12.95
N ARG A 271 3.52 13.48 12.58
CA ARG A 271 3.41 12.08 12.15
C ARG A 271 3.45 11.06 13.28
N ASN A 272 3.75 11.44 14.53
CA ASN A 272 3.94 10.46 15.62
C ASN A 272 3.16 10.76 16.90
N SER A 273 2.61 11.96 17.05
CA SER A 273 2.06 12.46 18.33
C SER A 273 0.88 13.42 18.18
N ALA A 274 0.27 13.58 16.99
CA ALA A 274 -0.84 14.52 16.78
C ALA A 274 -2.14 14.01 17.44
N LYS A 275 -2.41 14.45 18.68
CA LYS A 275 -3.64 14.14 19.42
C LYS A 275 -4.85 14.98 18.98
N ASP A 276 -4.61 16.27 18.69
CA ASP A 276 -5.60 17.15 18.06
C ASP A 276 -5.20 17.37 16.60
N LEU A 277 -5.70 16.48 15.74
CA LEU A 277 -5.38 16.51 14.32
C LEU A 277 -5.87 17.80 13.66
N VAL A 278 -6.96 18.43 14.10
CA VAL A 278 -7.54 19.57 13.37
C VAL A 278 -6.73 20.84 13.61
N GLU A 279 -6.50 21.20 14.87
CA GLU A 279 -5.76 22.43 15.21
C GLU A 279 -4.30 22.33 14.74
N HIS A 280 -3.66 21.19 14.98
CA HIS A 280 -2.27 20.99 14.58
C HIS A 280 -2.08 20.95 13.06
N THR A 281 -3.03 20.36 12.31
CA THR A 281 -3.01 20.41 10.84
C THR A 281 -3.13 21.85 10.35
N ALA A 282 -4.01 22.65 10.96
CA ALA A 282 -4.19 24.04 10.57
C ALA A 282 -2.93 24.88 10.84
N GLU A 283 -2.30 24.71 12.00
CA GLU A 283 -1.04 25.41 12.35
C GLU A 283 0.09 25.00 11.41
N LEU A 284 0.30 23.69 11.22
CA LEU A 284 1.36 23.18 10.35
C LEU A 284 1.14 23.64 8.91
N LYS A 285 -0.11 23.62 8.44
CA LYS A 285 -0.46 24.11 7.11
C LYS A 285 -0.13 25.58 6.97
N ALA A 286 -0.57 26.41 7.91
CA ALA A 286 -0.30 27.85 7.88
C ALA A 286 1.21 28.15 7.92
N TRP A 287 1.98 27.40 8.71
CA TRP A 287 3.43 27.55 8.78
C TRP A 287 4.12 27.09 7.48
N SER A 288 3.75 25.93 6.93
CA SER A 288 4.28 25.45 5.66
C SER A 288 3.91 26.37 4.49
N ASP A 289 2.69 26.92 4.46
CA ASP A 289 2.26 27.93 3.49
C ASP A 289 3.15 29.18 3.59
N ALA A 290 3.40 29.68 4.80
CA ALA A 290 4.21 30.87 5.04
C ALA A 290 5.70 30.70 4.67
N ASN A 291 6.22 29.47 4.77
CA ASN A 291 7.61 29.14 4.49
C ASN A 291 7.82 28.45 3.15
N ARG A 292 6.75 28.29 2.36
CA ARG A 292 6.76 27.64 1.04
C ARG A 292 7.33 26.21 1.11
N ILE A 293 6.80 25.40 2.00
CA ILE A 293 7.22 24.02 2.21
C ILE A 293 6.16 23.07 1.68
N VAL A 294 6.60 22.11 0.86
CA VAL A 294 5.77 21.04 0.30
C VAL A 294 5.55 19.96 1.37
N PHE A 295 4.44 20.02 2.10
CA PHE A 295 4.12 19.06 3.16
C PHE A 295 2.85 18.24 2.87
N PHE A 296 2.97 16.96 2.53
CA PHE A 296 1.78 16.11 2.43
C PHE A 296 1.20 15.81 3.83
N MET A 297 -0.03 16.27 4.07
CA MET A 297 -0.78 16.15 5.34
C MET A 297 -1.25 14.71 5.64
N ASN A 298 -0.30 13.77 5.62
CA ASN A 298 -0.48 12.38 6.01
C ASN A 298 -0.27 12.25 7.52
N LEU A 299 -1.10 12.95 8.29
CA LEU A 299 -1.02 13.01 9.74
C LEU A 299 -1.84 11.86 10.32
N ILE A 300 -1.21 11.08 11.19
CA ILE A 300 -1.83 9.93 11.85
C ILE A 300 -1.42 9.95 13.32
N ASP A 301 -2.35 9.65 14.22
CA ASP A 301 -2.03 9.46 15.62
C ASP A 301 -1.14 8.22 15.78
N GLY A 302 0.16 8.45 16.00
CA GLY A 302 1.13 7.39 16.24
C GLY A 302 0.98 6.71 17.60
N GLY A 303 0.17 7.25 18.51
CA GLY A 303 -0.05 6.71 19.84
C GLY A 303 -0.61 5.28 19.83
N ILE A 304 -1.53 4.99 18.90
CA ILE A 304 -2.11 3.65 18.73
C ILE A 304 -1.09 2.60 18.25
N TYR A 305 0.01 3.04 17.65
CA TYR A 305 1.02 2.18 17.04
C TYR A 305 2.20 1.87 17.96
N ARG A 306 2.39 2.63 19.05
CA ARG A 306 3.41 2.33 20.06
C ARG A 306 3.08 1.11 20.92
N ASN A 307 1.88 0.55 20.76
CA ASN A 307 1.50 -0.69 21.40
C ASN A 307 2.13 -1.86 20.65
N LEU A 308 2.88 -2.67 21.38
CA LEU A 308 3.50 -3.88 20.87
C LEU A 308 2.48 -4.88 20.28
N ASP A 309 1.26 -5.00 20.84
CA ASP A 309 0.17 -5.79 20.25
C ASP A 309 -0.23 -5.26 18.87
N TRP A 310 -0.35 -3.93 18.74
CA TRP A 310 -0.66 -3.32 17.46
C TRP A 310 0.47 -3.53 16.46
N ALA A 311 1.73 -3.31 16.85
CA ALA A 311 2.88 -3.52 15.98
C ALA A 311 2.85 -4.93 15.36
N VAL A 312 2.63 -5.95 16.20
CA VAL A 312 2.49 -7.34 15.76
C VAL A 312 1.31 -7.52 14.82
N ARG A 313 0.13 -7.01 15.16
CA ARG A 313 -1.07 -7.09 14.29
C ARG A 313 -0.86 -6.39 12.96
N ALA A 314 -0.22 -5.23 12.95
CA ALA A 314 0.07 -4.47 11.74
C ALA A 314 1.07 -5.24 10.86
N PHE A 315 2.10 -5.84 11.45
CA PHE A 315 3.02 -6.71 10.72
C PHE A 315 2.33 -7.96 10.18
N THR A 316 1.42 -8.58 10.92
CA THR A 316 0.70 -9.78 10.46
C THR A 316 -0.34 -9.46 9.40
N THR A 317 -1.01 -8.32 9.51
CA THR A 317 -2.08 -7.88 8.60
C THR A 317 -1.53 -7.23 7.32
N HIS A 318 -0.53 -6.35 7.44
CA HIS A 318 -0.01 -5.57 6.32
C HIS A 318 1.33 -6.09 5.78
N GLY A 319 2.17 -6.67 6.65
CA GLY A 319 3.42 -7.30 6.22
C GLY A 319 3.16 -8.72 5.70
N PHE A 320 2.95 -9.66 6.62
CA PHE A 320 2.93 -11.10 6.34
C PHE A 320 1.78 -11.55 5.44
N LEU A 321 0.60 -10.93 5.52
CA LEU A 321 -0.56 -11.31 4.73
C LEU A 321 -0.31 -11.21 3.22
N VAL A 322 0.55 -10.28 2.78
CA VAL A 322 0.86 -10.09 1.35
C VAL A 322 1.75 -11.20 0.80
N TYR A 323 2.65 -11.77 1.61
CA TYR A 323 3.62 -12.80 1.18
C TYR A 323 3.03 -14.22 1.07
N SER A 324 1.70 -14.33 1.11
CA SER A 324 0.91 -15.54 1.24
C SER A 324 1.10 -16.27 2.60
N PRO A 325 0.01 -16.80 3.20
CA PRO A 325 0.10 -17.66 4.39
C PRO A 325 1.04 -18.86 4.21
N LEU A 326 1.29 -19.27 2.96
CA LEU A 326 2.08 -20.45 2.62
C LEU A 326 3.57 -20.26 2.94
N LEU A 327 4.13 -19.09 2.66
CA LEU A 327 5.53 -18.79 2.98
C LEU A 327 5.75 -18.84 4.49
N PHE A 328 4.80 -18.30 5.25
CA PHE A 328 4.84 -18.34 6.71
C PHE A 328 4.72 -19.77 7.26
N VAL A 329 3.83 -20.57 6.68
CA VAL A 329 3.72 -22.00 7.01
C VAL A 329 5.04 -22.73 6.78
N LEU A 330 5.78 -22.44 5.70
CA LEU A 330 7.11 -23.02 5.46
C LEU A 330 8.14 -22.58 6.52
N ILE A 331 8.13 -21.31 6.92
CA ILE A 331 9.03 -20.77 7.95
C ILE A 331 8.72 -21.37 9.34
N ALA A 332 7.44 -21.42 9.72
CA ALA A 332 6.99 -21.98 10.98
C ALA A 332 7.29 -23.49 11.07
N GLN A 333 7.09 -24.21 9.96
CA GLN A 333 7.43 -25.63 9.86
C GLN A 333 8.91 -25.90 10.05
N TRP A 334 9.77 -25.05 9.47
CA TRP A 334 11.20 -25.14 9.70
C TRP A 334 11.53 -24.97 11.19
N GLY A 335 10.98 -23.94 11.83
CA GLY A 335 11.20 -23.70 13.27
C GLY A 335 10.79 -24.89 14.14
N ILE A 336 9.60 -25.46 13.88
CA ILE A 336 9.07 -26.62 14.59
C ILE A 336 9.92 -27.88 14.30
N GLY A 337 10.22 -28.13 13.03
CA GLY A 337 11.04 -29.26 12.60
C GLY A 337 12.41 -29.22 13.27
N ARG A 338 13.02 -28.03 13.36
CA ARG A 338 14.33 -27.88 13.99
C ARG A 338 14.27 -28.05 15.51
N ALA A 339 13.33 -27.40 16.19
CA ALA A 339 13.14 -27.56 17.63
C ALA A 339 12.95 -29.05 18.02
N SER A 340 12.22 -29.79 17.19
CA SER A 340 12.02 -31.23 17.35
C SER A 340 13.32 -32.02 17.22
N THR A 341 14.19 -31.62 16.29
CA THR A 341 15.46 -32.30 16.04
C THR A 341 16.56 -31.99 17.06
N SER A 342 16.64 -30.75 17.54
CA SER A 342 17.59 -30.36 18.58
C SER A 342 17.27 -31.07 19.92
N ALA A 343 15.98 -31.24 20.23
CA ALA A 343 15.55 -31.96 21.41
C ALA A 343 15.84 -33.48 21.36
N GLY A 344 15.88 -34.07 20.16
CA GLY A 344 16.18 -35.50 19.97
C GLY A 344 17.66 -35.87 20.07
N ALA A 345 18.59 -34.90 20.04
CA ALA A 345 20.02 -35.16 19.97
C ALA A 345 20.67 -35.50 21.33
N ASN A 346 20.07 -35.12 22.46
CA ASN A 346 20.56 -35.49 23.80
C ASN A 346 19.45 -35.34 24.88
N PRO A 347 18.66 -36.37 25.16
CA PRO A 347 17.49 -36.26 26.06
C PRO A 347 17.86 -35.95 27.52
N LEU A 348 19.08 -36.29 27.94
CA LEU A 348 19.62 -35.98 29.28
C LEU A 348 20.09 -34.52 29.47
N LEU A 349 20.21 -33.75 28.40
CA LEU A 349 20.56 -32.32 28.44
C LEU A 349 19.38 -31.39 28.08
N ALA A 350 18.19 -31.95 27.83
CA ALA A 350 16.95 -31.22 27.55
C ALA A 350 16.33 -30.63 28.83
N VAL A 351 17.15 -29.97 29.66
CA VAL A 351 16.66 -29.12 30.75
C VAL A 351 16.10 -27.84 30.10
N PRO A 352 14.87 -27.40 30.46
CA PRO A 352 14.19 -26.24 29.88
C PRO A 352 15.02 -24.94 29.84
N GLU A 353 16.00 -24.81 30.74
CA GLU A 353 16.84 -23.61 30.90
C GLU A 353 17.80 -23.34 29.72
N ARG A 354 18.14 -24.34 28.88
CA ARG A 354 19.18 -24.18 27.84
C ARG A 354 18.65 -23.93 26.43
N HIS A 355 17.34 -23.97 26.21
CA HIS A 355 16.75 -23.68 24.89
C HIS A 355 15.66 -22.58 24.94
N PRO A 356 15.97 -21.39 25.51
CA PRO A 356 15.04 -20.26 25.55
C PRO A 356 14.59 -19.82 24.15
N MET A 357 15.37 -20.11 23.10
CA MET A 357 15.03 -19.78 21.72
C MET A 357 13.91 -20.64 21.12
N ALA A 358 13.78 -21.92 21.49
CA ALA A 358 12.66 -22.75 21.02
C ALA A 358 11.35 -22.27 21.65
N TRP A 359 11.41 -21.87 22.92
CA TRP A 359 10.30 -21.24 23.64
C TRP A 359 9.98 -19.85 23.13
N ALA A 360 10.99 -19.04 22.79
CA ALA A 360 10.77 -17.74 22.17
C ALA A 360 10.18 -17.88 20.77
N ALA A 361 10.62 -18.83 19.95
CA ALA A 361 10.05 -19.08 18.63
C ALA A 361 8.59 -19.57 18.73
N VAL A 362 8.30 -20.50 19.64
CA VAL A 362 6.93 -20.95 19.91
C VAL A 362 6.10 -19.80 20.47
N ALA A 363 6.55 -19.08 21.50
CA ALA A 363 5.84 -17.94 22.09
C ALA A 363 5.60 -16.79 21.10
N VAL A 364 6.59 -16.42 20.29
CA VAL A 364 6.46 -15.42 19.21
C VAL A 364 5.49 -15.91 18.15
N THR A 365 5.50 -17.19 17.78
CA THR A 365 4.52 -17.74 16.83
C THR A 365 3.11 -17.81 17.43
N LEU A 366 3.00 -18.08 18.73
CA LEU A 366 1.74 -18.11 19.49
C LEU A 366 1.14 -16.72 19.67
N TRP A 367 2.00 -15.73 19.84
CA TRP A 367 1.62 -14.35 20.12
C TRP A 367 1.43 -13.53 18.83
N ALA A 368 2.15 -13.85 17.75
CA ALA A 368 1.97 -13.23 16.44
C ALA A 368 0.67 -13.64 15.71
N PHE A 369 0.03 -14.73 16.12
CA PHE A 369 -1.20 -15.21 15.49
C PHE A 369 -2.27 -15.51 16.54
N PRO A 370 -3.05 -14.52 17.01
CA PRO A 370 -4.27 -14.83 17.74
C PRO A 370 -5.19 -15.68 16.84
N GLY A 371 -5.53 -16.90 17.27
CA GLY A 371 -6.45 -17.78 16.54
C GLY A 371 -5.90 -19.18 16.17
N PRO A 372 -6.29 -19.78 15.02
CA PRO A 372 -6.12 -21.22 14.74
C PRO A 372 -4.67 -21.66 14.58
N LEU A 373 -3.83 -20.75 14.09
CA LEU A 373 -2.44 -21.02 13.75
C LEU A 373 -1.56 -21.10 15.00
N SER A 374 -1.81 -20.27 16.02
CA SER A 374 -1.14 -20.38 17.32
C SER A 374 -1.51 -21.69 18.01
N ILE A 375 -2.80 -22.05 18.04
CA ILE A 375 -3.25 -23.36 18.56
C ILE A 375 -2.51 -24.51 17.83
N SER A 376 -2.29 -24.36 16.52
CA SER A 376 -1.59 -25.37 15.73
C SER A 376 -0.11 -25.53 16.09
N VAL A 377 0.58 -24.41 16.32
CA VAL A 377 1.99 -24.38 16.70
C VAL A 377 2.19 -24.84 18.15
N CYS A 378 1.29 -24.44 19.06
CA CYS A 378 1.23 -24.89 20.45
C CYS A 378 1.08 -26.41 20.53
N ALA A 379 0.15 -26.97 19.75
CA ALA A 379 -0.11 -28.40 19.75
C ALA A 379 1.00 -29.20 19.06
N ALA A 380 1.66 -28.66 18.02
CA ALA A 380 2.83 -29.29 17.43
C ALA A 380 4.00 -29.34 18.42
N ALA A 381 4.26 -28.23 19.13
CA ALA A 381 5.25 -28.18 20.20
C ALA A 381 4.90 -29.14 21.35
N LEU A 382 3.62 -29.24 21.72
CA LEU A 382 3.12 -30.17 22.74
C LEU A 382 3.20 -31.63 22.30
N ALA A 383 2.89 -31.95 21.04
CA ALA A 383 3.01 -33.30 20.48
C ALA A 383 4.46 -33.76 20.44
N VAL A 384 5.37 -32.85 20.06
CA VAL A 384 6.82 -33.07 20.14
C VAL A 384 7.23 -33.32 21.59
N TRP A 385 6.79 -32.48 22.54
CA TRP A 385 7.04 -32.66 23.98
C TRP A 385 6.54 -34.00 24.52
N CYS A 386 5.29 -34.37 24.23
CA CYS A 386 4.70 -35.64 24.63
C CYS A 386 5.45 -36.82 24.01
N SER A 387 5.86 -36.73 22.75
CA SER A 387 6.64 -37.79 22.09
C SER A 387 8.04 -37.97 22.67
N LEU A 388 8.65 -36.89 23.16
CA LEU A 388 9.96 -36.92 23.84
C LEU A 388 9.83 -37.49 25.27
N GLY A 389 8.78 -37.11 26.01
CA GLY A 389 8.51 -37.63 27.36
C GLY A 389 8.19 -39.14 27.41
N VAL A 390 7.61 -39.70 26.33
CA VAL A 390 7.30 -41.14 26.24
C VAL A 390 8.56 -42.03 26.26
N ARG A 391 9.72 -41.52 25.86
CA ARG A 391 10.96 -42.33 25.80
C ARG A 391 11.68 -42.47 27.15
N GLU A 392 11.52 -41.51 28.06
CA GLU A 392 12.19 -41.47 29.36
C GLU A 392 11.34 -42.08 30.50
N ALA A 393 10.03 -42.27 30.27
CA ALA A 393 9.06 -42.55 31.33
C ALA A 393 8.70 -44.02 31.69
N PRO A 394 9.46 -45.08 31.37
CA PRO A 394 9.15 -46.40 31.94
C PRO A 394 9.26 -46.46 33.48
N LYS A 395 9.90 -45.47 34.14
CA LYS A 395 10.20 -45.52 35.59
C LYS A 395 9.46 -44.53 36.48
N ALA A 396 8.73 -43.53 35.95
CA ALA A 396 8.08 -42.50 36.76
C ALA A 396 6.55 -42.48 36.57
N ARG A 397 5.83 -43.32 37.32
CA ARG A 397 4.35 -43.37 37.34
C ARG A 397 3.68 -42.03 37.71
N TYR A 398 4.40 -41.10 38.35
CA TYR A 398 3.87 -39.79 38.79
C TYR A 398 4.24 -38.62 37.87
N GLY A 399 5.16 -38.79 36.92
CA GLY A 399 5.61 -37.71 36.03
C GLY A 399 4.52 -37.20 35.09
N TRP A 400 3.61 -38.08 34.67
CA TRP A 400 2.56 -37.77 33.70
C TRP A 400 1.44 -36.88 34.26
N ILE A 401 1.10 -37.04 35.54
CA ILE A 401 0.11 -36.19 36.23
C ILE A 401 0.68 -34.78 36.42
N ALA A 402 1.95 -34.68 36.81
CA ALA A 402 2.62 -33.39 36.97
C ALA A 402 2.79 -32.64 35.63
N ILE A 403 3.03 -33.35 34.53
CA ILE A 403 3.08 -32.74 33.18
C ILE A 403 1.68 -32.24 32.78
N GLY A 404 0.65 -33.09 32.90
CA GLY A 404 -0.74 -32.69 32.59
C GLY A 404 -1.22 -31.49 33.41
N GLN A 405 -0.89 -31.44 34.70
CA GLN A 405 -1.21 -30.32 35.59
C GLN A 405 -0.45 -29.04 35.22
N ARG A 406 0.84 -29.12 34.88
CA ARG A 406 1.63 -27.95 34.47
C ARG A 406 1.19 -27.40 33.12
N THR A 407 0.80 -28.26 32.19
CA THR A 407 0.24 -27.84 30.90
C THR A 407 -1.12 -27.18 31.09
N ALA A 408 -2.01 -27.76 31.92
CA ALA A 408 -3.30 -27.14 32.24
C ALA A 408 -3.13 -25.78 32.94
N LEU A 409 -2.16 -25.67 33.86
CA LEU A 409 -1.86 -24.42 34.56
C LEU A 409 -1.33 -23.33 33.63
N LEU A 410 -0.44 -23.66 32.70
CA LEU A 410 0.06 -22.72 31.68
C LEU A 410 -1.07 -22.22 30.76
N TRP A 411 -2.02 -23.10 30.40
CA TRP A 411 -3.19 -22.72 29.62
C TRP A 411 -4.17 -21.84 30.42
N ILE A 412 -4.38 -22.11 31.71
CA ILE A 412 -5.20 -21.28 32.60
C ILE A 412 -4.56 -19.89 32.79
N ILE A 413 -3.25 -19.82 33.00
CA ILE A 413 -2.51 -18.55 33.14
C ILE A 413 -2.58 -17.74 31.85
N TRP A 414 -2.38 -18.37 30.69
CA TRP A 414 -2.49 -17.69 29.40
C TRP A 414 -3.90 -17.14 29.14
N TYR A 415 -4.94 -17.90 29.48
CA TYR A 415 -6.33 -17.46 29.35
C TYR A 415 -6.70 -16.36 30.37
N ALA A 416 -6.15 -16.41 31.57
CA ALA A 416 -6.31 -15.35 32.57
C ALA A 416 -5.65 -14.04 32.12
N VAL A 417 -4.47 -14.10 31.50
CA VAL A 417 -3.80 -12.93 30.90
C VAL A 417 -4.67 -12.32 29.79
N LEU A 418 -5.22 -13.13 28.89
CA LEU A 418 -6.12 -12.65 27.82
C LEU A 418 -7.46 -12.08 28.34
N LEU A 419 -7.99 -12.60 29.45
CA LEU A 419 -9.21 -12.08 30.08
C LEU A 419 -8.98 -10.76 30.83
N VAL A 420 -7.82 -10.60 31.45
CA VAL A 420 -7.42 -9.36 32.14
C VAL A 420 -7.15 -8.25 31.11
N ASP A 421 -6.52 -8.59 29.99
CA ASP A 421 -6.20 -7.64 28.91
C ASP A 421 -7.46 -7.09 28.22
N ASN A 422 -8.45 -7.94 27.93
CA ASN A 422 -9.72 -7.49 27.34
C ASN A 422 -10.54 -6.58 28.26
N ARG A 423 -10.47 -6.77 29.59
CA ARG A 423 -11.11 -5.89 30.57
C ARG A 423 -10.37 -4.56 30.75
N ALA A 424 -9.04 -4.55 30.65
CA ALA A 424 -8.24 -3.33 30.72
C ALA A 424 -8.45 -2.41 29.50
N LEU A 425 -8.85 -2.98 28.35
CA LEU A 425 -9.07 -2.26 27.10
C LEU A 425 -10.52 -1.78 26.88
N GLY A 426 -11.44 -2.00 27.83
CA GLY A 426 -12.82 -1.50 27.76
C GLY A 426 -13.68 -2.10 26.64
N THR A 427 -13.25 -3.21 26.02
CA THR A 427 -14.03 -3.90 24.98
C THR A 427 -14.98 -4.90 25.63
N ASN A 428 -16.28 -4.80 25.34
CA ASN A 428 -17.25 -5.80 25.79
C ASN A 428 -16.86 -7.18 25.22
N PRO A 429 -16.78 -8.25 26.03
CA PRO A 429 -16.51 -9.58 25.53
C PRO A 429 -17.66 -10.00 24.61
N THR A 430 -17.45 -9.90 23.30
CA THR A 430 -18.41 -10.40 22.33
C THR A 430 -18.49 -11.92 22.44
N TRP A 431 -19.66 -12.49 22.16
CA TRP A 431 -20.00 -13.91 22.32
C TRP A 431 -19.16 -14.88 21.45
N SER A 432 -18.15 -14.38 20.73
CA SER A 432 -17.20 -15.15 19.91
C SER A 432 -16.29 -16.11 20.70
N GLY A 433 -16.23 -15.99 22.03
CA GLY A 433 -15.45 -16.90 22.90
C GLY A 433 -16.10 -18.26 23.18
N VAL A 434 -17.42 -18.37 23.08
CA VAL A 434 -18.16 -19.61 23.42
C VAL A 434 -17.87 -20.76 22.43
N PRO A 435 -17.87 -20.54 21.10
CA PRO A 435 -17.50 -21.58 20.14
C PRO A 435 -16.05 -22.06 20.30
N LEU A 436 -15.12 -21.16 20.64
CA LEU A 436 -13.72 -21.50 20.90
C LEU A 436 -13.59 -22.36 22.17
N LEU A 437 -14.33 -22.02 23.23
CA LEU A 437 -14.41 -22.81 24.45
C LEU A 437 -14.97 -24.21 24.18
N LEU A 438 -16.03 -24.33 23.37
CA LEU A 438 -16.62 -25.61 22.98
C LEU A 438 -15.67 -26.44 22.11
N ALA A 439 -14.93 -25.82 21.18
CA ALA A 439 -13.91 -26.49 20.37
C ALA A 439 -12.73 -26.97 21.22
N MET A 440 -12.32 -26.20 22.23
CA MET A 440 -11.30 -26.59 23.19
C MET A 440 -11.78 -27.74 24.09
N LEU A 441 -13.02 -27.67 24.59
CA LEU A 441 -13.62 -28.77 25.35
C LEU A 441 -13.74 -30.04 24.52
N ALA A 442 -14.13 -29.94 23.25
CA ALA A 442 -14.18 -31.08 22.33
C ALA A 442 -12.78 -31.66 22.05
N ALA A 443 -11.74 -30.83 21.92
CA ALA A 443 -10.35 -31.29 21.77
C ALA A 443 -9.84 -31.98 23.04
N ILE A 444 -10.15 -31.43 24.22
CA ILE A 444 -9.82 -32.02 25.52
C ILE A 444 -10.56 -33.36 25.69
N LEU A 445 -11.86 -33.42 25.35
CA LEU A 445 -12.63 -34.66 25.39
C LEU A 445 -12.09 -35.70 24.40
N GLY A 446 -11.74 -35.29 23.18
CA GLY A 446 -11.15 -36.18 22.18
C GLY A 446 -9.80 -36.74 22.62
N LEU A 447 -8.94 -35.90 23.22
CA LEU A 447 -7.68 -36.33 23.83
C LEU A 447 -7.92 -37.28 25.00
N ALA A 448 -8.86 -36.97 25.90
CA ALA A 448 -9.20 -37.82 27.04
C ALA A 448 -9.78 -39.18 26.59
N THR A 449 -10.62 -39.19 25.55
CA THR A 449 -11.24 -40.41 25.00
C THR A 449 -10.20 -41.27 24.28
N ALA A 450 -9.29 -40.66 23.52
CA ALA A 450 -8.15 -41.35 22.93
C ALA A 450 -7.22 -41.93 24.00
N PHE A 451 -7.04 -41.23 25.12
CA PHE A 451 -6.26 -41.69 26.28
C PHE A 451 -6.95 -42.86 26.99
N ALA A 452 -8.27 -42.78 27.21
CA ALA A 452 -9.08 -43.81 27.84
C ALA A 452 -9.14 -45.09 26.98
N MET A 453 -9.34 -44.98 25.67
CA MET A 453 -9.24 -46.12 24.74
C MET A 453 -7.83 -46.72 24.74
N SER A 454 -6.79 -45.89 24.82
CA SER A 454 -5.40 -46.36 24.87
C SER A 454 -5.08 -47.10 26.17
N TYR A 455 -5.71 -46.75 27.28
CA TYR A 455 -5.58 -47.41 28.57
C TYR A 455 -6.38 -48.73 28.61
N ALA A 456 -7.61 -48.72 28.09
CA ALA A 456 -8.49 -49.89 28.04
C ALA A 456 -8.01 -50.99 27.07
N LEU A 457 -7.35 -50.62 25.97
CA LEU A 457 -6.84 -51.56 24.96
C LEU A 457 -5.40 -52.04 25.24
N GLY A 458 -4.69 -51.42 26.19
CA GLY A 458 -3.32 -51.78 26.57
C GLY A 458 -3.13 -53.24 27.04
N PRO A 459 -4.07 -53.84 27.79
CA PRO A 459 -3.99 -55.24 28.23
C PRO A 459 -4.16 -56.27 27.11
N LEU A 460 -4.77 -55.90 25.97
CA LEU A 460 -5.11 -56.82 24.86
C LEU A 460 -3.93 -57.12 23.92
N GLY A 461 -2.69 -56.73 24.27
CA GLY A 461 -1.49 -57.11 23.51
C GLY A 461 -1.32 -56.44 22.14
N LEU A 462 -2.26 -55.59 21.71
CA LEU A 462 -2.21 -54.85 20.44
C LEU A 462 -1.23 -53.66 20.52
N ARG A 463 0.07 -53.95 20.56
CA ARG A 463 1.18 -52.96 20.66
C ARG A 463 1.48 -52.21 19.36
N SER A 464 0.87 -52.53 18.23
CA SER A 464 1.28 -52.04 16.89
C SER A 464 0.64 -50.72 16.41
N HIS A 465 -0.27 -50.09 17.15
CA HIS A 465 -1.00 -48.91 16.63
C HIS A 465 -0.66 -47.58 17.32
N ALA A 466 0.64 -47.29 17.52
CA ALA A 466 1.09 -45.92 17.80
C ALA A 466 0.73 -44.95 16.66
N SER A 467 0.65 -45.45 15.42
CA SER A 467 0.20 -44.71 14.24
C SER A 467 -1.28 -44.33 14.27
N GLY A 468 -2.16 -45.19 14.79
CA GLY A 468 -3.59 -44.89 14.95
C GLY A 468 -3.85 -43.78 15.97
N ARG A 469 -3.04 -43.71 17.03
CA ARG A 469 -3.13 -42.68 18.09
C ARG A 469 -2.74 -41.28 17.59
N ILE A 470 -1.72 -41.21 16.74
CA ILE A 470 -1.30 -39.95 16.09
C ILE A 470 -2.34 -39.49 15.05
N ASN A 471 -2.95 -40.42 14.31
CA ASN A 471 -3.94 -40.11 13.29
C ASN A 471 -5.27 -39.57 13.87
N VAL A 472 -5.74 -40.08 15.01
CA VAL A 472 -6.98 -39.58 15.67
C VAL A 472 -6.76 -38.19 16.29
N ILE A 473 -5.59 -37.94 16.87
CA ILE A 473 -5.20 -36.62 17.38
C ILE A 473 -5.07 -35.63 16.21
N LEU A 474 -4.48 -36.03 15.08
CA LEU A 474 -4.40 -35.22 13.86
C LEU A 474 -5.77 -34.97 13.20
N LEU A 475 -6.70 -35.93 13.21
CA LEU A 475 -8.06 -35.74 12.67
C LEU A 475 -8.91 -34.78 13.51
N GLY A 476 -8.84 -34.89 14.85
CA GLY A 476 -9.44 -33.90 15.75
C GLY A 476 -8.81 -32.51 15.59
N PHE A 477 -7.50 -32.47 15.32
CA PHE A 477 -6.74 -31.25 15.08
C PHE A 477 -7.08 -30.57 13.74
N VAL A 478 -7.24 -31.33 12.65
CA VAL A 478 -7.72 -30.82 11.35
C VAL A 478 -9.16 -30.29 11.47
N GLY A 479 -10.01 -30.92 12.29
CA GLY A 479 -11.36 -30.43 12.59
C GLY A 479 -11.36 -29.09 13.34
N VAL A 480 -10.50 -28.93 14.35
CA VAL A 480 -10.41 -27.71 15.17
C VAL A 480 -9.72 -26.56 14.42
N ALA A 481 -8.65 -26.82 13.66
CA ALA A 481 -8.03 -25.79 12.81
C ALA A 481 -8.97 -25.35 11.67
N GLY A 482 -9.79 -26.27 11.14
CA GLY A 482 -10.84 -25.97 10.17
C GLY A 482 -11.98 -25.11 10.73
N LEU A 483 -12.46 -25.41 11.93
CA LEU A 483 -13.52 -24.63 12.62
C LEU A 483 -13.02 -23.27 13.11
N ALA A 484 -11.79 -23.19 13.61
CA ALA A 484 -11.21 -21.93 14.05
C ALA A 484 -10.81 -21.04 12.86
N GLY A 485 -10.40 -21.63 11.73
CA GLY A 485 -10.17 -20.91 10.47
C GLY A 485 -11.43 -20.23 9.92
N ALA A 486 -12.62 -20.68 10.32
CA ALA A 486 -13.89 -20.02 10.01
C ALA A 486 -14.19 -18.79 10.90
N HIS A 487 -13.38 -18.52 11.93
CA HIS A 487 -13.66 -17.50 12.96
C HIS A 487 -12.54 -16.47 13.21
N GLY A 488 -11.31 -16.66 12.70
CA GLY A 488 -10.30 -15.59 12.67
C GLY A 488 -10.65 -14.53 11.61
N ASP A 489 -10.12 -13.30 11.73
CA ASP A 489 -10.44 -12.16 10.85
C ASP A 489 -10.64 -12.64 9.39
N PRO A 490 -11.91 -12.74 8.94
CA PRO A 490 -12.26 -13.48 7.75
C PRO A 490 -11.75 -12.78 6.50
N THR A 491 -11.23 -11.56 6.60
CA THR A 491 -10.86 -10.78 5.43
C THR A 491 -9.57 -11.32 4.79
N GLY A 492 -8.44 -11.29 5.48
CA GLY A 492 -7.16 -11.61 4.85
C GLY A 492 -6.99 -13.07 4.40
N SER A 493 -7.42 -14.03 5.23
CA SER A 493 -7.26 -15.46 4.94
C SER A 493 -8.26 -15.97 3.89
N ALA A 494 -9.50 -15.45 3.90
CA ALA A 494 -10.49 -15.82 2.89
C ALA A 494 -10.09 -15.32 1.50
N PHE A 495 -9.35 -14.21 1.39
CA PHE A 495 -8.92 -13.67 0.10
C PHE A 495 -8.02 -14.69 -0.60
N TRP A 496 -7.00 -15.19 0.09
CA TRP A 496 -6.11 -16.19 -0.49
C TRP A 496 -6.83 -17.51 -0.76
N ILE A 497 -7.71 -17.95 0.16
CA ILE A 497 -8.52 -19.17 -0.04
C ILE A 497 -9.43 -19.05 -1.28
N GLN A 498 -10.04 -17.88 -1.51
CA GLN A 498 -10.84 -17.59 -2.70
C GLN A 498 -9.98 -17.53 -3.96
N THR A 499 -8.82 -16.86 -3.87
CA THR A 499 -7.85 -16.71 -4.97
C THR A 499 -7.29 -18.05 -5.46
N PHE A 500 -7.14 -19.04 -4.57
CA PHE A 500 -6.75 -20.42 -4.94
C PHE A 500 -7.86 -21.24 -5.62
N GLY A 501 -8.90 -20.61 -6.19
CA GLY A 501 -9.91 -21.28 -7.03
C GLY A 501 -11.19 -21.68 -6.28
N GLY A 502 -11.62 -20.85 -5.32
CA GLY A 502 -12.83 -21.09 -4.52
C GLY A 502 -12.65 -22.17 -3.45
N ALA A 503 -13.69 -22.35 -2.62
CA ALA A 503 -13.66 -23.19 -1.42
C ALA A 503 -13.17 -24.64 -1.66
N VAL A 504 -13.25 -25.16 -2.89
CA VAL A 504 -12.86 -26.54 -3.20
C VAL A 504 -11.36 -26.67 -3.46
N LEU A 505 -10.77 -25.93 -4.40
CA LEU A 505 -9.33 -26.00 -4.68
C LEU A 505 -8.50 -25.38 -3.55
N GLY A 506 -8.97 -24.29 -2.94
CA GLY A 506 -8.34 -23.70 -1.76
C GLY A 506 -8.38 -24.65 -0.55
N SER A 507 -9.51 -25.31 -0.28
CA SER A 507 -9.58 -26.28 0.83
C SER A 507 -8.85 -27.58 0.52
N VAL A 508 -8.89 -28.10 -0.71
CA VAL A 508 -8.18 -29.33 -1.09
C VAL A 508 -6.67 -29.09 -1.11
N GLY A 509 -6.21 -27.96 -1.66
CA GLY A 509 -4.81 -27.55 -1.62
C GLY A 509 -4.30 -27.33 -0.20
N ALA A 510 -5.07 -26.60 0.63
CA ALA A 510 -4.73 -26.42 2.05
C ALA A 510 -4.75 -27.75 2.82
N LYS A 511 -5.74 -28.62 2.60
CA LYS A 511 -5.83 -29.96 3.23
C LYS A 511 -4.72 -30.89 2.77
N LEU A 512 -4.33 -30.86 1.50
CA LEU A 512 -3.19 -31.61 0.96
C LEU A 512 -1.89 -31.07 1.53
N LEU A 513 -1.73 -29.75 1.63
CA LEU A 513 -0.58 -29.16 2.31
C LEU A 513 -0.54 -29.66 3.76
N ILE A 514 -1.62 -29.48 4.52
CA ILE A 514 -1.73 -29.91 5.93
C ILE A 514 -1.45 -31.42 6.08
N LEU A 515 -1.95 -32.26 5.17
CA LEU A 515 -1.71 -33.71 5.18
C LEU A 515 -0.25 -34.04 4.87
N CYS A 516 0.33 -33.45 3.82
CA CYS A 516 1.75 -33.60 3.50
C CYS A 516 2.65 -33.09 4.64
N ASN A 517 2.23 -32.01 5.31
CA ASN A 517 2.91 -31.42 6.47
C ASN A 517 2.86 -32.35 7.68
N ALA A 518 1.69 -32.93 7.98
CA ALA A 518 1.54 -33.91 9.05
C ALA A 518 2.42 -35.14 8.78
N ILE A 519 2.45 -35.64 7.53
CA ILE A 519 3.29 -36.76 7.13
C ILE A 519 4.78 -36.43 7.29
N LEU A 520 5.20 -35.23 6.87
CA LEU A 520 6.60 -34.83 6.96
C LEU A 520 7.06 -34.59 8.41
N VAL A 521 6.26 -33.89 9.22
CA VAL A 521 6.57 -33.66 10.65
C VAL A 521 6.65 -35.00 11.39
N VAL A 522 5.71 -35.92 11.13
CA VAL A 522 5.75 -37.27 11.69
C VAL A 522 7.02 -38.02 11.21
N ALA A 523 7.37 -37.92 9.94
CA ALA A 523 8.56 -38.57 9.41
C ALA A 523 9.88 -38.02 9.98
N LEU A 524 9.96 -36.71 10.21
CA LEU A 524 11.12 -36.03 10.80
C LEU A 524 11.23 -36.34 12.30
N ALA A 525 10.12 -36.29 13.04
CA ALA A 525 10.06 -36.63 14.45
C ALA A 525 10.44 -38.10 14.71
N VAL A 526 10.03 -39.02 13.83
CA VAL A 526 10.38 -40.44 13.92
C VAL A 526 11.87 -40.69 13.65
N LYS A 527 12.58 -39.79 12.94
CA LYS A 527 13.98 -39.97 12.50
C LYS A 527 15.04 -39.09 13.18
N ALA A 528 14.68 -38.35 14.24
CA ALA A 528 15.62 -37.53 15.02
C ALA A 528 16.99 -38.15 15.37
N PRO A 529 17.16 -39.48 15.57
CA PRO A 529 18.49 -40.08 15.85
C PRO A 529 19.49 -40.06 14.68
N MET A 530 19.04 -39.93 13.42
CA MET A 530 19.92 -40.01 12.23
C MET A 530 20.60 -38.67 11.87
N GLN A 531 20.29 -37.58 12.59
CA GLN A 531 20.74 -36.23 12.24
C GLN A 531 22.17 -35.85 12.68
N ARG A 532 22.95 -36.78 13.25
CA ARG A 532 24.36 -36.50 13.59
C ARG A 532 25.22 -36.20 12.35
N GLY A 533 24.85 -36.72 11.17
CA GLY A 533 25.55 -36.45 9.90
C GLY A 533 25.24 -35.07 9.30
N LEU A 534 23.97 -34.67 9.31
CA LEU A 534 23.48 -33.37 8.82
C LEU A 534 24.03 -32.17 9.63
N ALA A 535 24.31 -32.39 10.92
CA ALA A 535 24.78 -31.35 11.83
C ALA A 535 26.15 -30.74 11.47
N ASN A 536 26.98 -31.40 10.65
CA ASN A 536 28.34 -30.91 10.37
C ASN A 536 28.45 -29.95 9.18
N THR A 537 27.57 -30.03 8.18
CA THR A 537 27.56 -29.10 7.03
C THR A 537 26.67 -27.88 7.26
N GLN A 538 25.62 -27.99 8.10
CA GLN A 538 24.68 -26.90 8.42
C GLN A 538 25.11 -25.99 9.57
N LYS A 539 26.06 -26.40 10.42
CA LYS A 539 26.44 -25.65 11.65
C LYS A 539 26.90 -24.20 11.42
N ALA A 540 27.44 -23.88 10.23
CA ALA A 540 27.98 -22.55 9.95
C ALA A 540 26.94 -21.57 9.37
N SER A 541 25.89 -22.04 8.70
CA SER A 541 24.88 -21.19 8.05
C SER A 541 23.74 -20.80 8.98
N GLU A 542 23.34 -21.68 9.90
CA GLU A 542 22.20 -21.47 10.81
C GLU A 542 22.33 -20.20 11.69
N PRO A 543 23.46 -19.96 12.38
CA PRO A 543 23.59 -18.78 13.24
C PRO A 543 23.55 -17.48 12.45
N ASN A 544 24.10 -17.50 11.24
CA ASN A 544 24.13 -16.37 10.33
C ASN A 544 22.74 -16.07 9.77
N PHE A 545 21.96 -17.08 9.42
CA PHE A 545 20.58 -16.84 9.02
C PHE A 545 19.73 -16.29 10.18
N LEU A 546 19.89 -16.84 11.38
CA LEU A 546 19.16 -16.39 12.57
C LEU A 546 19.51 -14.94 12.93
N ILE A 547 20.79 -14.57 12.92
CA ILE A 547 21.17 -13.18 13.22
C ILE A 547 20.65 -12.22 12.15
N LEU A 548 20.56 -12.62 10.87
CA LEU A 548 19.94 -11.79 9.84
C LEU A 548 18.46 -11.52 10.17
N ALA A 549 17.72 -12.54 10.60
CA ALA A 549 16.33 -12.40 11.01
C ALA A 549 16.18 -11.49 12.25
N VAL A 550 17.03 -11.70 13.26
CA VAL A 550 17.05 -10.88 14.49
C VAL A 550 17.42 -9.43 14.15
N ALA A 551 18.43 -9.20 13.33
CA ALA A 551 18.86 -7.86 12.93
C ALA A 551 17.73 -7.10 12.23
N ALA A 552 17.04 -7.74 11.30
CA ALA A 552 15.89 -7.16 10.62
C ALA A 552 14.73 -6.87 11.57
N PHE A 553 14.39 -7.80 12.45
CA PHE A 553 13.31 -7.63 13.42
C PHE A 553 13.61 -6.51 14.43
N CYS A 554 14.84 -6.44 14.94
CA CYS A 554 15.27 -5.36 15.82
C CYS A 554 15.24 -4.01 15.10
N ALA A 555 15.65 -3.95 13.84
CA ALA A 555 15.59 -2.72 13.05
C ALA A 555 14.14 -2.26 12.80
N ILE A 556 13.25 -3.19 12.47
CA ILE A 556 11.81 -2.96 12.37
C ILE A 556 11.26 -2.38 13.67
N LEU A 557 11.49 -3.07 14.80
CA LEU A 557 10.97 -2.64 16.09
C LEU A 557 11.53 -1.27 16.48
N ALA A 558 12.79 -1.02 16.21
CA ALA A 558 13.39 0.28 16.49
C ALA A 558 12.72 1.40 15.67
N VAL A 559 12.51 1.20 14.37
CA VAL A 559 11.85 2.20 13.52
C VAL A 559 10.39 2.40 13.92
N ASP A 560 9.67 1.32 14.23
CA ASP A 560 8.27 1.36 14.66
C ASP A 560 8.11 2.04 16.04
N LEU A 561 9.01 1.77 17.00
CA LEU A 561 8.98 2.42 18.32
C LEU A 561 9.39 3.90 18.26
N LEU A 562 10.37 4.24 17.41
CA LEU A 562 10.87 5.61 17.30
C LEU A 562 9.95 6.51 16.47
N LEU A 563 9.41 5.99 15.36
CA LEU A 563 8.67 6.75 14.35
C LEU A 563 7.41 5.99 13.86
N PRO A 564 6.51 5.56 14.77
CA PRO A 564 5.41 4.65 14.46
C PRO A 564 4.48 5.13 13.35
N GLY A 565 4.00 6.37 13.41
CA GLY A 565 3.01 6.85 12.44
C GLY A 565 3.63 7.15 11.08
N TYR A 566 4.91 7.52 11.04
CA TYR A 566 5.66 7.58 9.78
C TYR A 566 5.88 6.18 9.23
N PHE A 567 6.30 5.22 10.06
CA PHE A 567 6.50 3.83 9.62
C PHE A 567 5.21 3.24 9.05
N PHE A 568 4.08 3.48 9.71
CA PHE A 568 2.77 3.03 9.24
C PHE A 568 2.37 3.66 7.90
N SER A 569 2.35 4.99 7.82
CA SER A 569 1.92 5.73 6.61
C SER A 569 2.88 5.58 5.42
N GLY A 570 4.18 5.55 5.69
CA GLY A 570 5.23 5.47 4.69
C GLY A 570 5.50 4.07 4.18
N TYR A 571 5.34 3.04 5.04
CA TYR A 571 5.74 1.68 4.71
C TYR A 571 4.67 0.62 4.92
N LEU A 572 4.02 0.53 6.09
CA LEU A 572 3.06 -0.57 6.33
C LEU A 572 1.86 -0.50 5.39
N ILE A 573 1.28 0.69 5.18
CA ILE A 573 0.19 0.88 4.20
C ILE A 573 0.68 0.56 2.77
N ARG A 574 1.97 0.75 2.51
CA ARG A 574 2.64 0.38 1.25
C ARG A 574 3.24 -1.04 1.28
N TYR A 575 2.84 -1.89 2.23
CA TYR A 575 3.23 -3.30 2.36
C TYR A 575 4.71 -3.59 2.65
N CYS A 576 5.43 -2.64 3.26
CA CYS A 576 6.81 -2.78 3.72
C CYS A 576 7.72 -3.43 2.67
N VAL A 577 7.66 -2.90 1.44
CA VAL A 577 8.36 -3.41 0.25
C VAL A 577 9.83 -3.77 0.49
N PHE A 578 10.54 -3.01 1.32
CA PHE A 578 11.96 -3.24 1.62
C PHE A 578 12.23 -4.53 2.43
N LEU A 579 11.20 -5.18 2.99
CA LEU A 579 11.31 -6.47 3.66
C LEU A 579 11.31 -7.66 2.70
N ALA A 580 10.91 -7.46 1.44
CA ALA A 580 10.85 -8.53 0.44
C ALA A 580 12.14 -9.39 0.36
N PRO A 581 13.37 -8.84 0.42
CA PRO A 581 14.60 -9.63 0.39
C PRO A 581 14.76 -10.56 1.59
N LEU A 582 14.28 -10.15 2.77
CA LEU A 582 14.33 -10.97 3.97
C LEU A 582 13.35 -12.14 3.85
N PHE A 583 12.14 -11.89 3.32
CA PHE A 583 11.19 -12.94 3.01
C PHE A 583 11.71 -13.89 1.94
N GLY A 584 12.36 -13.37 0.89
CA GLY A 584 13.06 -14.18 -0.10
C GLY A 584 14.17 -15.04 0.53
N ALA A 585 14.97 -14.46 1.44
CA ALA A 585 15.99 -15.21 2.18
C ALA A 585 15.36 -16.33 3.03
N PHE A 586 14.26 -16.05 3.71
CA PHE A 586 13.51 -17.03 4.49
C PHE A 586 12.94 -18.16 3.62
N ALA A 587 12.35 -17.81 2.48
CA ALA A 587 11.84 -18.76 1.48
C ALA A 587 12.96 -19.66 0.94
N GLY A 588 14.07 -19.04 0.52
CA GLY A 588 15.21 -19.74 -0.07
C GLY A 588 15.89 -20.67 0.93
N TYR A 589 16.01 -20.24 2.18
CA TYR A 589 16.52 -21.08 3.25
C TYR A 589 15.61 -22.30 3.49
N GLY A 590 14.30 -22.08 3.69
CA GLY A 590 13.32 -23.17 3.88
C GLY A 590 13.33 -24.17 2.72
N MET A 591 13.32 -23.69 1.48
CA MET A 591 13.38 -24.56 0.28
C MET A 591 14.70 -25.31 0.17
N SER A 592 15.83 -24.67 0.46
CA SER A 592 17.13 -25.35 0.46
C SER A 592 17.17 -26.48 1.47
N TRP A 593 16.52 -26.28 2.63
CA TRP A 593 16.41 -27.29 3.67
C TRP A 593 15.58 -28.48 3.21
N PHE A 594 14.43 -28.27 2.56
CA PHE A 594 13.63 -29.37 1.99
C PHE A 594 14.39 -30.16 0.93
N VAL A 595 15.13 -29.48 0.04
CA VAL A 595 15.94 -30.14 -0.99
C VAL A 595 17.07 -30.95 -0.37
N GLN A 596 17.81 -30.37 0.59
CA GLN A 596 18.90 -31.05 1.29
C GLN A 596 18.38 -32.27 2.06
N ALA A 597 17.30 -32.10 2.85
CA ALA A 597 16.68 -33.19 3.59
C ALA A 597 16.24 -34.32 2.64
N SER A 598 15.69 -33.99 1.47
CA SER A 598 15.28 -34.98 0.47
C SER A 598 16.47 -35.71 -0.16
N GLN A 599 17.56 -34.98 -0.46
CA GLN A 599 18.80 -35.56 -0.99
C GLN A 599 19.48 -36.49 0.00
N ASP A 600 19.57 -36.09 1.27
CA ASP A 600 20.19 -36.89 2.32
C ASP A 600 19.37 -38.16 2.60
N ILE A 601 18.04 -38.05 2.60
CA ILE A 601 17.14 -39.21 2.68
C ILE A 601 17.33 -40.16 1.50
N ALA A 602 17.61 -39.65 0.30
CA ALA A 602 17.83 -40.45 -0.90
C ALA A 602 19.21 -41.13 -0.93
N ARG A 603 20.23 -40.52 -0.35
CA ARG A 603 21.62 -41.04 -0.33
C ARG A 603 21.84 -42.17 0.68
N GLU A 604 21.08 -42.22 1.78
CA GLU A 604 21.23 -43.31 2.75
C GLU A 604 20.50 -44.59 2.29
N GLU A 605 21.31 -45.55 1.84
CA GLU A 605 21.01 -46.77 1.09
C GLU A 605 20.24 -47.89 1.85
N VAL A 606 19.09 -47.59 2.49
CA VAL A 606 18.26 -48.63 3.15
C VAL A 606 16.83 -48.68 2.59
N ARG A 607 16.48 -49.86 2.02
CA ARG A 607 15.32 -50.21 1.17
C ARG A 607 13.94 -49.69 1.62
N GLY A 608 13.19 -49.11 0.67
CA GLY A 608 11.72 -49.02 0.66
C GLY A 608 11.10 -47.72 1.23
N THR A 609 11.25 -47.49 2.54
CA THR A 609 10.51 -46.42 3.26
C THR A 609 11.09 -45.02 3.03
N ARG A 610 12.32 -44.92 2.50
CA ARG A 610 13.08 -43.67 2.37
C ARG A 610 12.84 -42.96 1.03
N VAL A 611 12.66 -43.72 -0.05
CA VAL A 611 12.26 -43.17 -1.37
C VAL A 611 10.94 -42.40 -1.25
N ARG A 612 10.01 -42.87 -0.40
CA ARG A 612 8.72 -42.21 -0.14
C ARG A 612 8.84 -40.86 0.59
N LEU A 613 9.92 -40.63 1.35
CA LEU A 613 10.13 -39.39 2.09
C LEU A 613 10.86 -38.32 1.27
N GLY A 614 11.87 -38.73 0.49
CA GLY A 614 12.51 -37.81 -0.46
C GLY A 614 11.54 -37.33 -1.54
N THR A 615 10.65 -38.22 -2.00
CA THR A 615 9.56 -37.85 -2.91
C THR A 615 8.53 -36.94 -2.24
N ALA A 616 8.20 -37.14 -0.96
CA ALA A 616 7.31 -36.22 -0.23
C ALA A 616 7.91 -34.81 -0.08
N GLY A 617 9.20 -34.69 0.24
CA GLY A 617 9.88 -33.39 0.33
C GLY A 617 9.94 -32.65 -1.01
N LEU A 618 10.22 -33.35 -2.11
CA LEU A 618 10.16 -32.80 -3.46
C LEU A 618 8.74 -32.41 -3.87
N ALA A 619 7.74 -33.24 -3.54
CA ALA A 619 6.34 -32.92 -3.79
C ALA A 619 5.89 -31.67 -3.02
N MET A 620 6.32 -31.50 -1.77
CA MET A 620 6.05 -30.29 -0.99
C MET A 620 6.71 -29.06 -1.60
N ALA A 621 7.98 -29.16 -2.01
CA ALA A 621 8.66 -28.08 -2.71
C ALA A 621 7.94 -27.69 -4.02
N ALA A 622 7.50 -28.68 -4.80
CA ALA A 622 6.73 -28.44 -6.02
C ALA A 622 5.36 -27.79 -5.73
N CYS A 623 4.64 -28.25 -4.70
CA CYS A 623 3.39 -27.63 -4.26
C CYS A 623 3.60 -26.19 -3.80
N ALA A 624 4.68 -25.91 -3.07
CA ALA A 624 5.02 -24.55 -2.63
C ALA A 624 5.31 -23.62 -3.81
N ILE A 625 6.08 -24.09 -4.80
CA ILE A 625 6.37 -23.34 -6.03
C ILE A 625 5.08 -23.12 -6.84
N ALA A 626 4.23 -24.13 -6.98
CA ALA A 626 2.96 -24.01 -7.70
C ALA A 626 2.01 -23.02 -7.00
N ALA A 627 1.89 -23.10 -5.68
CA ALA A 627 1.10 -22.16 -4.90
C ALA A 627 1.65 -20.72 -5.02
N TRP A 628 2.97 -20.54 -4.95
CA TRP A 628 3.61 -19.26 -5.21
C TRP A 628 3.31 -18.73 -6.61
N ALA A 629 3.45 -19.56 -7.64
CA ALA A 629 3.11 -19.17 -9.01
C ALA A 629 1.65 -18.74 -9.15
N VAL A 630 0.70 -19.43 -8.51
CA VAL A 630 -0.72 -19.04 -8.50
C VAL A 630 -0.90 -17.67 -7.85
N VAL A 631 -0.25 -17.42 -6.71
CA VAL A 631 -0.26 -16.11 -6.04
C VAL A 631 0.25 -15.03 -6.98
N GLN A 632 1.39 -15.24 -7.63
CA GLN A 632 1.98 -14.23 -8.52
C GLN A 632 1.16 -13.98 -9.78
N VAL A 633 0.55 -15.03 -10.36
CA VAL A 633 -0.39 -14.90 -11.48
C VAL A 633 -1.66 -14.14 -11.06
N ALA A 634 -2.18 -14.40 -9.86
CA ALA A 634 -3.32 -13.65 -9.33
C ALA A 634 -2.97 -12.17 -9.15
N THR A 635 -1.83 -11.87 -8.53
CA THR A 635 -1.34 -10.50 -8.36
C THR A 635 -1.15 -9.79 -9.70
N LEU A 636 -0.57 -10.45 -10.70
CA LEU A 636 -0.42 -9.93 -12.07
C LEU A 636 -1.76 -9.60 -12.74
N LYS A 637 -2.80 -10.41 -12.49
CA LYS A 637 -4.15 -10.16 -13.02
C LYS A 637 -4.85 -9.03 -12.28
N LEU A 638 -4.59 -8.88 -10.98
CA LEU A 638 -5.22 -7.86 -10.14
C LEU A 638 -4.57 -6.48 -10.33
N ILE A 639 -3.25 -6.44 -10.57
CA ILE A 639 -2.49 -5.21 -10.83
C ILE A 639 -1.74 -5.40 -12.16
N PRO A 640 -2.41 -5.35 -13.31
CA PRO A 640 -1.73 -5.54 -14.59
C PRO A 640 -0.70 -4.43 -14.83
N PRO A 641 0.53 -4.78 -15.27
CA PRO A 641 1.61 -3.80 -15.40
C PRO A 641 1.35 -2.71 -16.45
N GLY A 642 0.43 -2.95 -17.39
CA GLY A 642 0.14 -2.06 -18.52
C GLY A 642 -1.10 -1.17 -18.39
N GLU A 643 -1.90 -1.27 -17.33
CA GLU A 643 -3.14 -0.46 -17.19
C GLU A 643 -2.84 1.04 -17.23
N PHE A 644 -1.85 1.48 -16.46
CA PHE A 644 -1.45 2.88 -16.40
C PHE A 644 -0.77 3.38 -17.67
N ALA A 645 -0.03 2.53 -18.36
CA ALA A 645 0.62 2.90 -19.61
C ALA A 645 -0.39 3.34 -20.69
N GLN A 646 -1.63 2.82 -20.63
CA GLN A 646 -2.71 3.28 -21.50
C GLN A 646 -3.13 4.71 -21.20
N LEU A 647 -3.21 5.10 -19.91
CA LEU A 647 -3.44 6.49 -19.52
C LEU A 647 -2.32 7.41 -20.02
N ILE A 648 -1.06 7.02 -19.80
CA ILE A 648 0.09 7.81 -20.27
C ILE A 648 0.06 7.97 -21.79
N LYS A 649 -0.24 6.89 -22.52
CA LYS A 649 -0.41 6.95 -23.98
C LYS A 649 -1.57 7.88 -24.38
N ALA A 650 -2.69 7.87 -23.66
CA ALA A 650 -3.81 8.76 -23.93
C ALA A 650 -3.44 10.23 -23.69
N LEU A 651 -2.71 10.53 -22.63
CA LEU A 651 -2.29 11.89 -22.26
C LEU A 651 -1.28 12.50 -23.25
N ARG A 652 -0.47 11.67 -23.92
CA ARG A 652 0.42 12.13 -25.00
C ARG A 652 -0.31 12.77 -26.18
N ASN A 653 -1.62 12.56 -26.33
CA ASN A 653 -2.43 13.23 -27.36
C ASN A 653 -2.82 14.68 -27.00
N PHE A 654 -2.46 15.15 -25.80
CA PHE A 654 -2.77 16.49 -25.32
C PHE A 654 -1.49 17.22 -24.91
N PRO A 655 -0.55 17.45 -25.85
CA PRO A 655 0.73 18.06 -25.54
C PRO A 655 0.54 19.46 -24.96
N GLY A 656 1.21 19.76 -23.86
CA GLY A 656 1.17 21.07 -23.21
C GLY A 656 -0.09 21.41 -22.44
N ALA A 657 -1.05 20.48 -22.31
CA ALA A 657 -2.31 20.77 -21.65
C ALA A 657 -2.13 21.02 -20.15
N SER A 658 -2.68 22.14 -19.66
CA SER A 658 -2.83 22.38 -18.23
C SER A 658 -3.95 21.51 -17.66
N LEU A 659 -3.72 20.85 -16.53
CA LEU A 659 -4.65 19.84 -16.03
C LEU A 659 -4.75 19.78 -14.51
N ALA A 660 -5.91 19.37 -14.04
CA ALA A 660 -6.17 19.02 -12.65
C ALA A 660 -6.40 17.50 -12.54
N VAL A 661 -5.93 16.88 -11.47
CA VAL A 661 -6.03 15.43 -11.26
C VAL A 661 -6.66 15.14 -9.91
N ASN A 662 -7.47 14.11 -9.76
CA ASN A 662 -8.00 13.71 -8.43
C ASN A 662 -6.93 13.15 -7.46
N THR A 663 -5.70 12.99 -7.92
CA THR A 663 -4.57 12.39 -7.21
C THR A 663 -3.27 13.11 -7.58
N TYR A 664 -2.12 12.53 -7.24
CA TYR A 664 -0.81 13.11 -7.52
C TYR A 664 -0.57 13.30 -9.04
N ALA A 665 -0.19 14.52 -9.43
CA ALA A 665 -0.27 14.98 -10.82
C ALA A 665 1.02 14.86 -11.65
N ALA A 666 2.17 14.53 -11.03
CA ALA A 666 3.45 14.46 -11.75
C ALA A 666 3.44 13.53 -12.97
N PRO A 667 2.79 12.34 -12.94
CA PRO A 667 2.77 11.50 -14.13
C PRO A 667 2.06 12.16 -15.32
N MET A 668 0.98 12.90 -15.06
CA MET A 668 0.21 13.59 -16.08
C MET A 668 0.97 14.80 -16.64
N TYR A 669 1.68 15.53 -15.78
CA TYR A 669 2.56 16.64 -16.17
C TYR A 669 3.65 16.17 -17.15
N VAL A 670 4.35 15.09 -16.81
CA VAL A 670 5.40 14.52 -17.66
C VAL A 670 4.82 13.90 -18.93
N ALA A 671 3.69 13.19 -18.83
CA ALA A 671 3.07 12.52 -19.98
C ALA A 671 2.57 13.48 -21.06
N THR A 672 2.04 14.63 -20.66
CA THR A 672 1.59 15.69 -21.56
C THR A 672 2.75 16.54 -22.08
N GLY A 673 3.98 16.37 -21.58
CA GLY A 673 5.09 17.26 -21.89
C GLY A 673 4.78 18.72 -21.52
N ALA A 674 3.97 18.94 -20.48
CA ALA A 674 3.56 20.27 -20.03
C ALA A 674 4.75 21.18 -19.74
N ASN A 675 5.85 20.60 -19.26
CA ASN A 675 7.13 21.26 -19.05
C ASN A 675 7.78 21.86 -20.31
N ALA A 676 7.37 21.46 -21.52
CA ALA A 676 7.88 22.01 -22.77
C ALA A 676 7.00 23.14 -23.35
N HIS A 677 5.78 23.34 -22.83
CA HIS A 677 4.73 24.14 -23.46
C HIS A 677 3.99 25.08 -22.50
N ASP A 678 4.64 25.49 -21.40
CA ASP A 678 4.06 26.35 -20.35
C ASP A 678 2.76 25.80 -19.72
N GLY A 679 2.54 24.49 -19.88
CA GLY A 679 1.48 23.76 -19.20
C GLY A 679 1.84 23.54 -17.73
N TRP A 680 0.84 23.18 -16.94
CA TRP A 680 1.00 22.90 -15.52
C TRP A 680 0.04 21.81 -15.06
N ALA A 681 0.32 21.17 -13.94
CA ALA A 681 -0.57 20.15 -13.39
C ALA A 681 -0.69 20.24 -11.87
N TYR A 682 -1.86 19.96 -11.30
CA TYR A 682 -2.02 19.92 -9.85
C TYR A 682 -3.11 18.93 -9.40
N ALA A 683 -3.15 18.62 -8.11
CA ALA A 683 -4.17 17.74 -7.53
C ALA A 683 -5.41 18.53 -7.09
N ASP A 684 -6.58 18.18 -7.62
CA ASP A 684 -7.89 18.74 -7.28
C ASP A 684 -8.96 17.63 -7.21
N ALA A 685 -9.17 17.06 -6.02
CA ALA A 685 -10.19 16.03 -5.87
C ALA A 685 -11.62 16.61 -5.93
N LYS A 686 -11.83 17.90 -5.59
CA LYS A 686 -13.16 18.52 -5.57
C LYS A 686 -13.68 18.85 -6.95
N LEU A 687 -12.80 19.20 -7.89
CA LEU A 687 -13.19 19.43 -9.28
C LEU A 687 -13.89 18.21 -9.90
N GLY A 688 -13.55 17.00 -9.47
CA GLY A 688 -14.24 15.76 -9.85
C GLY A 688 -15.72 15.68 -9.47
N ARG A 689 -16.20 16.55 -8.58
CA ARG A 689 -17.61 16.67 -8.21
C ARG A 689 -18.41 17.50 -9.21
N ALA A 690 -17.76 18.20 -10.13
CA ALA A 690 -18.41 19.06 -11.12
C ALA A 690 -19.40 20.06 -10.49
N GLU A 691 -19.12 20.47 -9.25
CA GLU A 691 -19.94 21.43 -8.53
C GLU A 691 -19.51 22.84 -8.92
N VAL A 692 -20.49 23.67 -9.25
CA VAL A 692 -20.29 25.07 -9.61
C VAL A 692 -21.00 25.97 -8.61
N ARG A 693 -20.32 27.03 -8.18
CA ARG A 693 -20.89 28.07 -7.33
C ARG A 693 -21.12 29.31 -8.19
N ARG A 694 -22.31 29.88 -8.08
CA ARG A 694 -22.62 31.18 -8.68
C ARG A 694 -22.05 32.31 -7.81
N THR A 695 -21.33 33.23 -8.42
CA THR A 695 -20.81 34.48 -7.84
C THR A 695 -21.45 35.69 -8.53
N GLU A 696 -21.11 36.90 -8.11
CA GLU A 696 -21.55 38.13 -8.79
C GLU A 696 -20.96 38.26 -10.20
N ALA A 697 -19.74 37.75 -10.39
CA ALA A 697 -19.01 37.78 -11.65
C ALA A 697 -19.41 36.64 -12.61
N GLY A 698 -20.05 35.57 -12.13
CA GLY A 698 -20.37 34.42 -12.96
C GLY A 698 -20.53 33.12 -12.22
N PHE A 699 -19.95 32.07 -12.78
CA PHE A 699 -19.92 30.75 -12.20
C PHE A 699 -18.47 30.31 -12.04
N GLU A 700 -18.19 29.68 -10.92
CA GLU A 700 -16.85 29.16 -10.60
C GLU A 700 -16.98 27.70 -10.24
N TYR A 701 -16.05 26.87 -10.72
CA TYR A 701 -15.93 25.51 -10.20
C TYR A 701 -15.51 25.54 -8.74
N ILE A 702 -16.12 24.67 -7.93
CA ILE A 702 -15.64 24.43 -6.57
C ILE A 702 -14.38 23.56 -6.67
N GLN A 703 -13.24 24.22 -6.52
CA GLN A 703 -11.91 23.63 -6.62
C GLN A 703 -11.28 23.44 -5.23
N ASP A 704 -10.34 22.51 -5.15
CA ASP A 704 -9.48 22.33 -3.99
C ASP A 704 -8.07 22.81 -4.27
N PHE A 705 -7.78 24.04 -3.84
CA PHE A 705 -6.46 24.63 -3.96
C PHE A 705 -5.50 24.15 -2.86
N ALA A 706 -5.91 23.22 -1.97
CA ALA A 706 -5.08 22.73 -0.88
C ALA A 706 -3.79 22.04 -1.35
N PHE A 707 -3.72 21.56 -2.60
CA PHE A 707 -2.51 20.98 -3.19
C PHE A 707 -1.81 21.90 -4.20
N LEU A 708 -2.33 23.12 -4.40
CA LEU A 708 -1.71 24.16 -5.24
C LEU A 708 -0.77 25.09 -4.47
N TRP A 709 -0.73 24.98 -3.14
CA TRP A 709 0.37 25.49 -2.31
C TRP A 709 1.75 24.92 -2.63
N PHE A 710 1.93 24.12 -3.68
CA PHE A 710 3.25 23.78 -4.24
C PHE A 710 3.59 24.65 -5.45
N ALA A 711 2.90 25.79 -5.58
CA ALA A 711 3.00 26.71 -6.71
C ALA A 711 2.57 28.13 -6.30
N ASP A 712 2.62 29.04 -7.26
CA ASP A 712 2.23 30.46 -7.20
C ASP A 712 0.70 30.68 -7.21
N ALA A 713 -0.05 29.83 -6.50
CA ALA A 713 -1.50 29.72 -6.58
C ALA A 713 -2.27 31.02 -6.27
N SER A 714 -1.76 31.84 -5.34
CA SER A 714 -2.38 33.10 -4.96
C SER A 714 -2.23 34.20 -6.02
N THR A 715 -1.26 34.07 -6.92
CA THR A 715 -0.93 35.08 -7.93
C THR A 715 -1.27 34.64 -9.34
N ASN A 716 -1.40 33.34 -9.59
CA ASN A 716 -1.59 32.80 -10.93
C ASN A 716 -3.02 32.34 -11.17
N ALA A 717 -3.83 33.26 -11.70
CA ALA A 717 -5.22 33.01 -12.03
C ALA A 717 -5.42 31.88 -13.07
N LYS A 718 -4.37 31.46 -13.80
CA LYS A 718 -4.47 30.36 -14.77
C LYS A 718 -4.90 29.07 -14.11
N TYR A 719 -4.50 28.80 -12.86
CA TYR A 719 -4.88 27.58 -12.14
C TYR A 719 -6.39 27.39 -11.94
N GLN A 720 -7.17 28.46 -12.05
CA GLN A 720 -8.64 28.39 -11.93
C GLN A 720 -9.29 27.76 -13.17
N ARG A 721 -8.58 27.70 -14.31
CA ARG A 721 -9.12 27.19 -15.58
C ARG A 721 -8.24 26.09 -16.19
N PRO A 722 -8.00 24.94 -15.51
CA PRO A 722 -7.33 23.80 -16.14
C PRO A 722 -8.06 23.36 -17.41
N ALA A 723 -7.34 23.07 -18.49
CA ALA A 723 -7.97 22.60 -19.74
C ALA A 723 -8.59 21.21 -19.56
N LEU A 724 -7.94 20.34 -18.78
CA LEU A 724 -8.33 18.96 -18.57
C LEU A 724 -8.55 18.63 -17.10
N TYR A 725 -9.46 17.70 -16.84
CA TYR A 725 -9.52 16.95 -15.60
C TYR A 725 -9.19 15.49 -15.85
N VAL A 726 -8.27 14.94 -15.06
CA VAL A 726 -7.88 13.53 -15.11
C VAL A 726 -8.33 12.86 -13.82
N CYS A 727 -9.24 11.90 -13.95
CA CYS A 727 -9.52 10.98 -12.87
C CYS A 727 -8.62 9.75 -13.02
N LEU A 728 -7.96 9.35 -11.93
CA LEU A 728 -7.21 8.13 -11.78
C LEU A 728 -7.52 7.51 -10.41
N GLN A 729 -7.95 6.26 -10.40
CA GLN A 729 -8.11 5.43 -9.22
C GLN A 729 -6.95 4.43 -9.18
N HIS A 730 -6.10 4.54 -8.16
CA HIS A 730 -4.99 3.62 -7.98
C HIS A 730 -5.52 2.30 -7.44
N ARG A 731 -5.22 1.17 -8.09
CA ARG A 731 -5.52 -0.15 -7.53
C ARG A 731 -4.45 -0.51 -6.52
N MET A 732 -4.75 -0.30 -5.25
CA MET A 732 -3.90 -0.80 -4.16
C MET A 732 -4.26 -2.24 -3.84
N LEU A 733 -3.28 -3.05 -3.46
CA LEU A 733 -3.50 -4.47 -3.11
C LEU A 733 -4.62 -4.64 -2.07
N GLY A 734 -4.70 -3.75 -1.08
CA GLY A 734 -5.70 -3.80 -0.02
C GLY A 734 -7.11 -3.49 -0.52
N GLN A 735 -7.25 -2.60 -1.50
CA GLN A 735 -8.53 -2.36 -2.16
C GLN A 735 -8.96 -3.58 -2.96
N LEU A 736 -8.04 -4.20 -3.71
CA LEU A 736 -8.29 -5.42 -4.47
C LEU A 736 -8.71 -6.59 -3.56
N MET A 737 -8.05 -6.71 -2.40
CA MET A 737 -8.43 -7.66 -1.37
C MET A 737 -9.84 -7.36 -0.87
N HIS A 738 -10.14 -6.11 -0.55
CA HIS A 738 -11.47 -5.69 -0.13
C HIS A 738 -12.55 -5.96 -1.20
N GLU A 739 -12.28 -5.71 -2.49
CA GLU A 739 -13.20 -6.02 -3.59
C GLU A 739 -13.51 -7.52 -3.65
N SER A 740 -12.47 -8.33 -3.64
CA SER A 740 -12.58 -9.79 -3.75
C SER A 740 -13.38 -10.37 -2.57
N LEU A 741 -13.18 -9.81 -1.37
CA LEU A 741 -13.83 -10.27 -0.15
C LEU A 741 -15.26 -9.79 0.03
N SER A 742 -15.50 -8.51 -0.24
CA SER A 742 -16.80 -7.87 -0.02
C SER A 742 -17.75 -8.05 -1.19
N GLY A 743 -17.23 -8.42 -2.38
CA GLY A 743 -17.96 -8.35 -3.64
C GLY A 743 -18.32 -6.91 -4.07
N THR A 744 -17.91 -5.90 -3.31
CA THR A 744 -18.17 -4.49 -3.61
C THR A 744 -17.06 -3.99 -4.52
N ALA A 745 -17.41 -3.52 -5.72
CA ALA A 745 -16.45 -2.92 -6.63
C ALA A 745 -15.77 -1.71 -5.98
N SER A 746 -14.47 -1.53 -6.20
CA SER A 746 -13.75 -0.34 -5.72
C SER A 746 -14.36 0.92 -6.33
N PRO A 747 -14.13 2.08 -5.67
CA PRO A 747 -14.34 3.36 -6.30
C PRO A 747 -13.75 3.37 -7.71
N SER A 748 -14.58 3.65 -8.70
CA SER A 748 -14.15 3.84 -10.10
C SER A 748 -14.28 5.29 -10.48
N CYS A 749 -13.60 5.71 -11.54
CA CYS A 749 -13.77 7.06 -12.07
C CYS A 749 -15.19 7.34 -12.55
N LYS A 750 -16.01 6.31 -12.77
CA LYS A 750 -17.44 6.45 -13.10
C LYS A 750 -18.25 7.11 -11.98
N ASN A 751 -17.79 7.03 -10.73
CA ASN A 751 -18.45 7.63 -9.57
C ASN A 751 -18.14 9.14 -9.43
N SER A 752 -17.14 9.66 -10.15
CA SER A 752 -16.92 11.10 -10.25
C SER A 752 -18.07 11.74 -11.02
N LYS A 753 -18.75 12.73 -10.43
CA LYS A 753 -19.83 13.49 -11.08
C LYS A 753 -19.36 14.14 -12.38
N MET A 754 -18.11 14.61 -12.43
CA MET A 754 -17.49 15.17 -13.65
C MET A 754 -17.44 14.13 -14.78
N ILE A 755 -17.02 12.90 -14.49
CA ILE A 755 -16.97 11.82 -15.48
C ILE A 755 -18.38 11.33 -15.82
N ALA A 756 -19.28 11.23 -14.84
CA ALA A 756 -20.67 10.85 -15.05
C ALA A 756 -21.41 11.84 -15.97
N ALA A 757 -21.22 13.14 -15.77
CA ALA A 757 -21.74 14.20 -16.64
C ALA A 757 -21.17 14.07 -18.07
N ALA A 758 -19.86 13.84 -18.20
CA ALA A 758 -19.21 13.65 -19.49
C ALA A 758 -19.71 12.41 -20.26
N LEU A 759 -20.09 11.35 -19.52
CA LEU A 759 -20.65 10.12 -20.08
C LEU A 759 -22.13 10.25 -20.46
N ALA A 760 -22.91 11.02 -19.70
CA ALA A 760 -24.34 11.21 -19.97
C ALA A 760 -24.59 11.92 -21.31
N ARG A 761 -23.63 12.75 -21.77
CA ARG A 761 -23.74 13.59 -22.98
C ARG A 761 -24.95 14.52 -22.97
N ASP A 762 -25.48 14.80 -21.79
CA ASP A 762 -26.57 15.73 -21.63
C ASP A 762 -26.01 17.15 -21.73
N LYS A 763 -26.36 17.83 -22.83
CA LYS A 763 -25.95 19.22 -23.06
C LYS A 763 -26.79 20.22 -22.27
N GLU A 764 -27.93 19.78 -21.74
CA GLU A 764 -28.85 20.61 -20.96
C GLU A 764 -28.39 20.72 -19.50
N THR A 765 -27.65 19.73 -19.00
CA THR A 765 -27.01 19.79 -17.68
C THR A 765 -25.69 20.55 -17.74
N PHE A 766 -25.60 21.62 -16.95
CA PHE A 766 -24.37 22.37 -16.72
C PHE A 766 -23.73 21.94 -15.38
N PRO A 767 -22.41 21.67 -15.34
CA PRO A 767 -21.43 21.69 -16.43
C PRO A 767 -21.57 20.53 -17.43
N ALA A 768 -21.22 20.76 -18.70
CA ALA A 768 -21.27 19.75 -19.78
C ALA A 768 -19.85 19.35 -20.25
N PRO A 769 -19.02 18.73 -19.37
CA PRO A 769 -17.67 18.31 -19.71
C PRO A 769 -17.66 17.30 -20.85
N LYS A 770 -16.57 17.26 -21.61
CA LYS A 770 -16.42 16.34 -22.76
C LYS A 770 -15.46 15.22 -22.44
N LEU A 771 -15.93 13.97 -22.51
CA LEU A 771 -15.05 12.81 -22.37
C LEU A 771 -14.11 12.70 -23.57
N LEU A 772 -12.80 12.76 -23.32
CA LEU A 772 -11.77 12.68 -24.35
C LEU A 772 -11.17 11.27 -24.46
N ALA A 773 -10.90 10.65 -23.32
CA ALA A 773 -10.38 9.30 -23.24
C ALA A 773 -10.83 8.64 -21.93
N THR A 774 -10.98 7.32 -21.92
CA THR A 774 -11.24 6.57 -20.69
C THR A 774 -10.75 5.15 -20.84
N ASP A 775 -10.46 4.53 -19.71
CA ASP A 775 -10.32 3.10 -19.59
C ASP A 775 -11.66 2.42 -19.88
N TRP A 776 -11.76 1.77 -21.04
CA TRP A 776 -12.93 0.97 -21.43
C TRP A 776 -12.92 -0.44 -20.84
N THR A 777 -11.86 -0.82 -20.13
CA THR A 777 -11.88 -2.08 -19.37
C THR A 777 -12.88 -1.98 -18.22
N GLY A 778 -13.34 -3.12 -17.72
CA GLY A 778 -14.44 -3.19 -16.73
C GLY A 778 -14.21 -2.39 -15.44
N GLY A 779 -12.98 -1.99 -15.14
CA GLY A 779 -12.64 -1.20 -13.96
C GLY A 779 -12.87 0.31 -14.09
N ARG A 780 -12.84 0.88 -15.31
CA ARG A 780 -12.88 2.34 -15.55
C ARG A 780 -11.98 3.11 -14.57
N GLN A 781 -10.73 2.66 -14.47
CA GLN A 781 -9.80 3.15 -13.44
C GLN A 781 -9.28 4.56 -13.74
N TRP A 782 -9.36 4.99 -15.00
CA TRP A 782 -9.01 6.36 -15.36
C TRP A 782 -9.91 6.94 -16.44
N ALA A 783 -10.00 8.27 -16.46
CA ALA A 783 -10.71 9.04 -17.47
C ALA A 783 -10.06 10.42 -17.63
N VAL A 784 -10.06 10.92 -18.86
CA VAL A 784 -9.60 12.25 -19.24
C VAL A 784 -10.80 13.00 -19.82
N VAL A 785 -11.14 14.13 -19.22
CA VAL A 785 -12.22 15.00 -19.69
C VAL A 785 -11.70 16.40 -19.98
N ALA A 786 -12.21 17.03 -21.03
CA ALA A 786 -12.11 18.47 -21.20
C ALA A 786 -13.15 19.14 -20.29
N ILE A 787 -12.69 20.13 -19.53
CA ILE A 787 -13.56 20.90 -18.66
C ILE A 787 -14.32 21.93 -19.49
N ASP A 788 -15.60 22.10 -19.18
CA ASP A 788 -16.50 23.01 -19.88
C ASP A 788 -16.56 24.35 -19.16
N TYR A 789 -15.84 25.34 -19.71
CA TYR A 789 -15.91 26.72 -19.25
C TYR A 789 -16.88 27.58 -20.06
N ASP A 790 -17.69 27.01 -20.95
CA ASP A 790 -18.78 27.75 -21.60
C ASP A 790 -19.97 27.79 -20.65
N PHE A 791 -19.83 28.57 -19.58
CA PHE A 791 -20.83 28.66 -18.53
C PHE A 791 -22.12 29.28 -19.06
N PRO A 792 -23.29 28.82 -18.57
CA PRO A 792 -24.56 29.38 -18.94
C PRO A 792 -24.63 30.87 -18.59
N PRO A 793 -25.38 31.66 -19.36
CA PRO A 793 -25.67 33.03 -18.95
C PRO A 793 -26.55 33.03 -17.69
N PHE A 794 -26.58 34.16 -17.01
CA PHE A 794 -27.36 34.38 -15.79
C PHE A 794 -27.92 35.80 -15.77
N LEU A 795 -28.83 36.08 -14.83
CA LEU A 795 -29.33 37.44 -14.62
C LEU A 795 -28.69 38.03 -13.37
N ALA A 796 -28.16 39.25 -13.42
CA ALA A 796 -27.51 39.88 -12.25
C ALA A 796 -28.47 40.02 -11.06
N ALA A 797 -29.75 40.23 -11.34
CA ALA A 797 -30.83 40.25 -10.37
C ALA A 797 -32.05 39.49 -10.90
N ALA A 798 -33.00 39.17 -10.03
CA ALA A 798 -34.31 38.69 -10.45
C ALA A 798 -34.94 39.68 -11.46
N PRO A 799 -35.60 39.19 -12.52
CA PRO A 799 -36.23 40.08 -13.49
C PRO A 799 -37.30 40.93 -12.81
N THR A 800 -37.49 42.14 -13.31
CA THR A 800 -38.55 43.04 -12.84
C THR A 800 -39.67 43.09 -13.86
N ALA A 801 -40.90 43.07 -13.37
CA ALA A 801 -42.11 43.08 -14.21
C ALA A 801 -42.96 44.30 -13.83
N GLY A 802 -43.25 45.16 -14.82
CA GLY A 802 -44.22 46.24 -14.69
C GLY A 802 -45.50 45.85 -15.42
N VAL A 803 -46.63 45.84 -14.73
CA VAL A 803 -47.94 45.48 -15.30
C VAL A 803 -48.73 46.74 -15.63
N VAL A 804 -49.09 46.91 -16.90
CA VAL A 804 -49.98 47.98 -17.38
C VAL A 804 -51.26 47.35 -17.90
N VAL A 805 -52.36 47.63 -17.22
CA VAL A 805 -53.65 47.03 -17.53
C VAL A 805 -54.42 47.89 -18.52
N ARG A 806 -54.82 47.30 -19.65
CA ARG A 806 -55.72 47.93 -20.63
C ARG A 806 -57.09 47.24 -20.61
N LYS A 807 -58.03 47.77 -21.39
CA LYS A 807 -59.43 47.30 -21.39
C LYS A 807 -59.53 45.78 -21.60
N GLU A 808 -58.84 45.24 -22.61
CA GLU A 808 -58.92 43.82 -23.01
C GLU A 808 -57.61 43.04 -22.86
N THR A 809 -56.49 43.74 -22.64
CA THR A 809 -55.15 43.15 -22.57
C THR A 809 -54.41 43.61 -21.32
N ILE A 810 -53.46 42.79 -20.89
CA ILE A 810 -52.47 43.15 -19.87
C ILE A 810 -51.12 43.21 -20.55
N GLU A 811 -50.46 44.35 -20.44
CA GLU A 811 -49.11 44.55 -20.92
C GLU A 811 -48.14 44.36 -19.78
N ILE A 812 -47.15 43.50 -19.99
CA ILE A 812 -46.11 43.22 -19.01
C ILE A 812 -44.79 43.68 -19.60
N ASN A 813 -44.23 44.73 -19.02
CA ASN A 813 -42.90 45.23 -19.35
C ASN A 813 -41.90 44.50 -18.46
N VAL A 814 -41.12 43.61 -19.05
CA VAL A 814 -40.10 42.82 -18.35
C VAL A 814 -38.77 43.50 -18.57
N LYS A 815 -38.03 43.78 -17.50
CA LYS A 815 -36.65 44.24 -17.55
C LYS A 815 -35.77 43.26 -16.79
N TYR A 816 -34.64 42.90 -17.38
CA TYR A 816 -33.69 41.98 -16.79
C TYR A 816 -32.26 42.38 -17.18
N ASP A 817 -31.30 42.13 -16.30
CA ASP A 817 -29.89 42.42 -16.54
C ASP A 817 -29.17 41.12 -16.94
N PHE A 818 -29.09 40.88 -18.25
CA PHE A 818 -28.38 39.74 -18.81
C PHE A 818 -26.87 39.84 -18.52
N ARG A 819 -26.29 38.75 -18.02
CA ARG A 819 -24.85 38.62 -17.82
C ARG A 819 -24.35 37.29 -18.37
N GLN A 820 -23.17 37.33 -18.94
CA GLN A 820 -22.36 36.14 -19.20
C GLN A 820 -20.92 36.47 -18.85
N GLN A 821 -20.28 35.57 -18.10
CA GLN A 821 -19.00 35.82 -17.43
C GLN A 821 -17.81 36.06 -18.36
N ASP A 822 -17.83 35.50 -19.57
CA ASP A 822 -16.81 35.65 -20.59
C ASP A 822 -17.26 36.67 -21.67
N GLY A 823 -18.32 37.44 -21.40
CA GLY A 823 -18.84 38.48 -22.28
C GLY A 823 -19.56 37.98 -23.52
N ALA A 824 -19.99 36.72 -23.56
CA ALA A 824 -20.78 36.19 -24.68
C ALA A 824 -22.08 36.99 -24.85
N ALA A 825 -22.40 37.35 -26.09
CA ALA A 825 -23.61 38.09 -26.40
C ALA A 825 -24.87 37.29 -26.05
N GLU A 826 -25.93 38.02 -25.67
CA GLU A 826 -27.26 37.45 -25.46
C GLU A 826 -27.76 36.80 -26.76
N GLY A 827 -28.19 35.54 -26.66
CA GLY A 827 -28.90 34.80 -27.69
C GLY A 827 -30.42 34.93 -27.51
N GLU A 828 -31.18 33.92 -27.91
CA GLU A 828 -32.65 33.93 -27.74
C GLU A 828 -33.05 33.57 -26.30
N SER A 829 -32.89 34.53 -25.38
CA SER A 829 -33.40 34.37 -24.01
C SER A 829 -34.90 34.13 -24.05
N THR A 830 -35.43 33.31 -23.16
CA THR A 830 -36.87 33.04 -23.12
C THR A 830 -37.52 33.71 -21.93
N VAL A 831 -38.58 34.47 -22.17
CA VAL A 831 -39.41 35.06 -21.12
C VAL A 831 -40.71 34.29 -21.02
N GLU A 832 -41.02 33.83 -19.81
CA GLU A 832 -42.18 33.01 -19.48
C GLU A 832 -43.04 33.73 -18.46
N VAL A 833 -44.33 33.90 -18.74
CA VAL A 833 -45.29 34.46 -17.77
C VAL A 833 -46.13 33.33 -17.22
N ARG A 834 -46.16 33.20 -15.89
CA ARG A 834 -47.06 32.29 -15.20
C ARG A 834 -48.11 33.05 -14.40
N ALA A 835 -49.33 32.54 -14.39
CA ALA A 835 -50.42 33.05 -13.55
C ALA A 835 -50.60 32.17 -12.32
N MET A 836 -50.83 32.80 -11.16
CA MET A 836 -50.93 32.16 -9.85
C MET A 836 -52.25 32.51 -9.16
N GLY A 837 -52.78 31.53 -8.42
CA GLY A 837 -54.03 31.65 -7.68
C GLY A 837 -53.91 32.61 -6.51
N ALA A 838 -55.03 32.87 -5.85
CA ALA A 838 -55.08 33.70 -4.64
C ALA A 838 -54.34 33.07 -3.44
N ASP A 839 -54.12 31.75 -3.50
CA ASP A 839 -53.31 30.98 -2.55
C ASP A 839 -51.81 31.28 -2.63
N GLY A 840 -51.34 31.81 -3.77
CA GLY A 840 -49.95 32.20 -3.97
C GLY A 840 -48.96 31.04 -4.07
N GLU A 841 -49.43 29.81 -4.27
CA GLU A 841 -48.56 28.64 -4.43
C GLU A 841 -47.96 28.61 -5.85
N CYS A 842 -46.62 28.59 -5.93
CA CYS A 842 -45.92 28.62 -7.21
C CYS A 842 -46.04 27.32 -8.03
N ASP A 843 -46.37 26.20 -7.38
CA ASP A 843 -46.48 24.89 -8.02
C ASP A 843 -47.77 24.74 -8.84
N SER A 844 -48.79 25.56 -8.57
CA SER A 844 -50.03 25.64 -9.35
C SER A 844 -49.95 26.63 -10.52
N ALA A 845 -48.81 27.32 -10.68
CA ALA A 845 -48.66 28.41 -11.62
C ALA A 845 -48.69 27.91 -13.08
N ARG A 846 -49.70 28.34 -13.85
CA ARG A 846 -49.85 27.95 -15.26
C ARG A 846 -49.06 28.88 -16.17
N VAL A 847 -48.27 28.31 -17.09
CA VAL A 847 -47.62 29.08 -18.16
C VAL A 847 -48.68 29.66 -19.09
N VAL A 848 -48.73 30.99 -19.18
CA VAL A 848 -49.68 31.74 -20.01
C VAL A 848 -49.04 32.21 -21.31
N LEU A 849 -47.73 32.52 -21.28
CA LEU A 849 -46.99 33.01 -22.45
C LEU A 849 -45.51 32.62 -22.33
N LYS A 850 -44.89 32.25 -23.45
CA LYS A 850 -43.45 32.00 -23.58
C LYS A 850 -42.96 32.64 -24.88
N THR A 851 -42.07 33.63 -24.79
CA THR A 851 -41.62 34.44 -25.93
C THR A 851 -40.11 34.63 -25.90
N PRO A 852 -39.40 34.57 -27.04
CA PRO A 852 -37.99 34.94 -27.10
C PRO A 852 -37.79 36.45 -26.81
N ALA A 853 -36.66 36.81 -26.22
CA ALA A 853 -36.27 38.17 -25.87
C ALA A 853 -34.75 38.36 -26.05
N THR A 854 -34.38 39.59 -26.37
CA THR A 854 -33.00 40.06 -26.51
C THR A 854 -32.92 41.52 -26.08
N GLY A 855 -31.81 41.95 -25.50
CA GLY A 855 -31.56 43.37 -25.19
C GLY A 855 -32.04 43.81 -23.80
N GLY A 856 -32.18 42.87 -22.85
CA GLY A 856 -32.46 43.18 -21.44
C GLY A 856 -33.87 43.73 -21.14
N SER A 857 -34.74 43.86 -22.14
CA SER A 857 -36.15 44.20 -21.92
C SER A 857 -37.06 43.64 -23.00
N THR A 858 -38.27 43.24 -22.61
CA THR A 858 -39.31 42.81 -23.55
C THR A 858 -40.69 43.27 -23.09
N ARG A 859 -41.58 43.51 -24.06
CA ARG A 859 -42.98 43.85 -23.80
C ARG A 859 -43.85 42.69 -24.25
N LEU A 860 -44.60 42.15 -23.30
CA LEU A 860 -45.52 41.04 -23.50
C LEU A 860 -46.95 41.54 -23.42
N VAL A 861 -47.84 41.02 -24.27
CA VAL A 861 -49.27 41.37 -24.28
C VAL A 861 -50.07 40.10 -24.11
N ILE A 862 -50.82 40.01 -23.01
CA ILE A 862 -51.65 38.84 -22.66
C ILE A 862 -53.13 39.25 -22.69
N PRO A 863 -54.00 38.56 -23.44
CA PRO A 863 -55.45 38.77 -23.35
C PRO A 863 -55.96 38.51 -21.94
N ARG A 864 -56.74 39.44 -21.36
CA ARG A 864 -57.27 39.29 -19.97
C ARG A 864 -58.06 38.00 -19.75
N ARG A 865 -58.77 37.54 -20.78
CA ARG A 865 -59.54 36.29 -20.76
C ARG A 865 -58.67 35.05 -20.47
N ASP A 866 -57.37 35.10 -20.82
CA ASP A 866 -56.44 33.98 -20.66
C ASP A 866 -55.89 33.88 -19.23
N LEU A 867 -56.20 34.85 -18.36
CA LEU A 867 -55.81 34.83 -16.95
C LEU A 867 -56.82 34.13 -16.03
N PHE A 868 -57.99 33.71 -16.50
CA PHE A 868 -58.95 32.86 -15.76
C PHE A 868 -59.17 33.21 -14.26
N GLY A 869 -59.21 34.50 -13.90
CA GLY A 869 -59.43 34.94 -12.52
C GLY A 869 -58.22 34.85 -11.59
N GLN A 870 -57.01 34.59 -12.11
CA GLN A 870 -55.76 34.55 -11.36
C GLN A 870 -55.37 35.96 -10.88
N GLU A 871 -54.97 36.08 -9.62
CA GLU A 871 -54.74 37.37 -8.96
C GLU A 871 -53.30 37.87 -9.16
N PHE A 872 -52.34 36.95 -9.30
CA PHE A 872 -50.92 37.25 -9.40
C PHE A 872 -50.30 36.69 -10.69
N LEU A 873 -49.30 37.40 -11.18
CA LEU A 873 -48.44 36.98 -12.27
C LEU A 873 -47.00 36.91 -11.76
N ILE A 874 -46.24 35.94 -12.26
CA ILE A 874 -44.80 35.86 -12.06
C ILE A 874 -44.12 35.71 -13.41
N VAL A 875 -43.03 36.45 -13.61
CA VAL A 875 -42.29 36.43 -14.87
C VAL A 875 -40.98 35.68 -14.65
N GLY A 876 -40.82 34.56 -15.33
CA GLY A 876 -39.55 33.86 -15.50
C GLY A 876 -38.78 34.42 -16.68
N VAL A 877 -37.48 34.61 -16.52
CA VAL A 877 -36.55 34.84 -17.63
C VAL A 877 -35.48 33.76 -17.59
N GLN A 878 -35.36 33.03 -18.68
CA GLN A 878 -34.29 32.08 -18.94
C GLN A 878 -33.30 32.73 -19.90
N PRO A 879 -32.17 33.26 -19.41
CA PRO A 879 -31.20 33.89 -20.29
C PRO A 879 -30.58 32.85 -21.22
N ALA A 880 -30.19 33.23 -22.43
CA ALA A 880 -29.54 32.33 -23.37
C ALA A 880 -28.34 33.01 -24.06
N THR A 881 -27.34 32.22 -24.43
CA THR A 881 -26.33 32.57 -25.44
C THR A 881 -26.61 31.76 -26.70
N LYS A 882 -25.78 31.91 -27.73
CA LYS A 882 -25.83 31.06 -28.92
C LYS A 882 -25.63 29.56 -28.59
N THR A 883 -24.90 29.24 -27.53
CA THR A 883 -24.47 27.87 -27.21
C THR A 883 -25.11 27.30 -25.95
N ARG A 884 -25.66 28.14 -25.06
CA ARG A 884 -26.11 27.72 -23.72
C ARG A 884 -27.42 28.38 -23.30
N LEU A 885 -28.18 27.62 -22.50
CA LEU A 885 -29.35 28.12 -21.77
C LEU A 885 -28.98 28.29 -20.29
N GLY A 886 -29.39 29.41 -19.72
CA GLY A 886 -29.26 29.70 -18.30
C GLY A 886 -30.38 29.11 -17.45
N PRO A 887 -30.26 29.22 -16.12
CA PRO A 887 -31.35 28.88 -15.22
C PRO A 887 -32.49 29.88 -15.37
N MET A 888 -33.74 29.39 -15.34
CA MET A 888 -34.93 30.24 -15.27
C MET A 888 -34.95 31.00 -13.93
N MET A 889 -34.97 32.33 -13.97
CA MET A 889 -35.08 33.17 -12.77
C MET A 889 -36.40 33.91 -12.78
N TYR A 890 -37.11 33.89 -11.65
CA TYR A 890 -38.45 34.47 -11.55
C TYR A 890 -38.44 35.83 -10.84
N SER A 891 -39.33 36.72 -11.29
CA SER A 891 -39.59 38.01 -10.65
C SER A 891 -40.27 37.82 -9.30
N GLN A 892 -40.39 38.90 -8.53
CA GLN A 892 -41.41 38.94 -7.49
C GLN A 892 -42.82 38.85 -8.14
N PRO A 893 -43.81 38.26 -7.44
CA PRO A 893 -45.19 38.26 -7.92
C PRO A 893 -45.68 39.70 -8.14
N VAL A 894 -46.50 39.91 -9.16
CA VAL A 894 -47.14 41.21 -9.47
C VAL A 894 -48.63 40.99 -9.65
N ARG A 895 -49.46 41.90 -9.14
CA ARG A 895 -50.93 41.75 -9.28
C ARG A 895 -51.31 41.93 -10.74
N ALA A 896 -52.15 41.02 -11.25
CA ALA A 896 -52.67 41.10 -12.63
C ALA A 896 -53.49 42.37 -12.89
N ASN A 897 -53.99 43.02 -11.83
CA ASN A 897 -54.73 44.28 -11.89
C ASN A 897 -53.84 45.54 -11.87
N GLY A 898 -52.51 45.41 -11.82
CA GLY A 898 -51.56 46.53 -11.82
C GLY A 898 -51.43 47.28 -10.49
N GLN A 899 -52.14 46.86 -9.44
CA GLN A 899 -51.99 47.47 -8.12
C GLN A 899 -50.70 47.00 -7.42
N PRO A 900 -50.03 47.88 -6.66
CA PRO A 900 -48.88 47.49 -5.85
C PRO A 900 -49.28 46.41 -4.83
N LEU A 901 -48.35 45.51 -4.52
CA LEU A 901 -48.54 44.51 -3.47
C LEU A 901 -48.70 45.21 -2.10
N GLY A 902 -49.89 45.18 -1.51
CA GLY A 902 -50.08 45.50 -0.09
C GLY A 902 -49.22 44.56 0.78
N GLY A 903 -48.75 45.02 1.94
CA GLY A 903 -47.61 44.48 2.71
C GLY A 903 -47.57 42.99 3.13
N GLY A 904 -48.47 42.12 2.68
CA GLY A 904 -48.33 40.66 2.78
C GLY A 904 -47.73 40.08 1.50
N ARG A 905 -46.45 39.69 1.53
CA ARG A 905 -45.75 39.15 0.34
C ARG A 905 -46.04 37.64 0.20
N PRO A 906 -46.72 37.18 -0.86
CA PRO A 906 -46.59 35.78 -1.27
C PRO A 906 -45.14 35.57 -1.71
N SER A 907 -44.36 34.76 -0.98
CA SER A 907 -43.01 34.42 -1.40
C SER A 907 -43.04 33.11 -2.17
N CYS A 908 -42.85 33.17 -3.49
CA CYS A 908 -42.47 32.02 -4.26
C CYS A 908 -41.03 31.65 -3.91
N LYS A 909 -40.85 30.81 -2.88
CA LYS A 909 -39.58 30.09 -2.72
C LYS A 909 -39.57 29.03 -3.81
N THR A 910 -38.93 29.32 -4.94
CA THR A 910 -38.73 28.33 -5.99
C THR A 910 -38.11 27.08 -5.38
N GLY A 911 -38.66 25.89 -5.65
CA GLY A 911 -38.18 24.61 -5.07
C GLY A 911 -36.70 24.31 -5.29
N THR A 912 -36.02 25.05 -6.17
CA THR A 912 -34.56 25.07 -6.34
C THR A 912 -33.80 25.65 -5.14
N GLU A 913 -34.35 26.60 -4.39
CA GLU A 913 -33.74 27.06 -3.11
C GLU A 913 -33.93 26.04 -1.98
N ALA A 914 -34.96 25.19 -2.06
CA ALA A 914 -35.26 24.18 -1.05
C ALA A 914 -34.49 22.85 -1.24
N LYS A 915 -33.92 22.60 -2.43
CA LYS A 915 -33.08 21.42 -2.71
C LYS A 915 -31.57 21.68 -2.67
N ASN A 916 -31.14 22.95 -2.70
CA ASN A 916 -29.73 23.37 -2.65
C ASN A 916 -29.30 23.94 -1.27
N ARG A 917 -30.20 23.94 -0.28
CA ARG A 917 -29.87 24.01 1.15
C ARG A 917 -30.04 22.61 1.73
#